data_AF-A0A094GW84-F1
#
_entry.id   AF-A0A094GW84-F1
#
_cell.length_a   1.000
_cell.length_b   1.000
_cell.length_c   1.000
_cell.angle_alpha   90.00
_cell.angle_beta   90.00
_cell.angle_gamma   90.00
#
_symmetry.space_group_name_H-M   'P 1'
#
loop_
_entity.id
_entity.type
_entity.pdbx_description
1 polymer ?
#
loop_
_entity_poly.entity_id
_entity_poly.type
_entity_poly.pdbx_seq_one_letter_code
_entity_poly.pdbx_strand_id
1 'polypeptide(L)'
;MALSALHRSTLIDGMPTNFDLDALVSSFMASSLQNLRHELQAKEGVSKYALLTTIRTLCVCEIHSGRADARSWRVHVEGAIALLGTTRAMSDISSADDRESQWLIDSWYASIESLMALTTRRGLSSAQIEQFGPRALLRGTQAENRYLDIYTAYSTDLNDSFKEIRAAAWKRRRLNANGDKAIVLSNWDLDEEADWLESSIRSMTGNSAFRPNDLQVLSQHEVQQFEACDETYYHTALIHILRRVRQLPRSDLRVQASVKRIIECCLKISPADGLSPWVMLTTPLFTAGCEALGEDRAMVRQLLKSMYDSLRIRNIQRSLGILEMSWSNKEDNDDWESFLGKMIMGKVVRYLTLSLCLATLTAGHEQHAFVDQGQQISEDRLAELKRKWNDEWAFSGISTFAHLPHLKCLVHPEELYDIAVIGSPFDTAVSYRPGARFGPRAIRAASARQTANRGFNPRAGFNPYTSWATIKDCGDIPINPFDNELALRQMTEAFVELAHRPSKSGTQKPRLITLGGDHSLALPALRALNQLYGPVAVLHFDAHLDTWHPAKYPSAWSSEQSQFNHGSMYWIASNEGLIANGSSVHAGLRTRLSGDGWDDYDDDDRQGFFRISADDIDDIGGPAGVAKLIVEKIGTEIPVYLSVDIDVVDPGLAPGTGTPEPGGWTSRELIRILRNVDGLNVVGADIVEVAPAYDGRGEQTALVAAQIVYEILTSMVKRGLTVAKVPSPKEEVKSEL
;
A
#
# COMPACT_ATOMS: atom_id res chain seq x y z
N MET A 1 -22.28 8.96 -7.20
CA MET A 1 -21.46 9.54 -8.28
C MET A 1 -20.72 8.49 -9.10
N ALA A 2 -19.89 7.62 -8.51
CA ALA A 2 -19.17 6.57 -9.25
C ALA A 2 -20.09 5.64 -10.06
N LEU A 3 -21.16 5.09 -9.45
CA LEU A 3 -22.16 4.26 -10.15
C LEU A 3 -22.85 5.02 -11.30
N SER A 4 -23.15 6.30 -11.11
CA SER A 4 -23.76 7.15 -12.14
C SER A 4 -22.81 7.41 -13.30
N ALA A 5 -21.53 7.67 -13.01
CA ALA A 5 -20.49 7.84 -14.02
C ALA A 5 -20.24 6.52 -14.78
N LEU A 6 -20.27 5.39 -14.08
CA LEU A 6 -20.15 4.05 -14.66
C LEU A 6 -21.33 3.76 -15.59
N HIS A 7 -22.56 4.00 -15.14
CA HIS A 7 -23.73 3.83 -16.00
C HIS A 7 -23.68 4.75 -17.22
N ARG A 8 -23.33 6.03 -17.05
CA ARG A 8 -23.15 6.97 -18.16
C ARG A 8 -22.09 6.50 -19.15
N SER A 9 -20.97 5.98 -18.66
CA SER A 9 -19.89 5.47 -19.50
C SER A 9 -20.33 4.30 -20.39
N THR A 10 -21.29 3.49 -19.95
CA THR A 10 -21.85 2.37 -20.74
C THR A 10 -22.89 2.80 -21.76
N LEU A 11 -23.50 3.97 -21.59
CA LEU A 11 -24.49 4.51 -22.54
C LEU A 11 -23.84 5.20 -23.74
N ILE A 12 -22.59 5.62 -23.63
CA ILE A 12 -21.89 6.41 -24.66
C ILE A 12 -20.74 5.66 -25.34
N ASP A 13 -20.66 4.35 -25.12
CA ASP A 13 -19.60 3.48 -25.63
C ASP A 13 -19.37 3.69 -27.14
N GLY A 14 -18.16 4.12 -27.51
CA GLY A 14 -17.77 4.44 -28.90
C GLY A 14 -17.96 5.89 -29.39
N MET A 15 -18.55 6.79 -28.59
CA MET A 15 -18.66 8.22 -28.97
C MET A 15 -17.46 9.04 -28.48
N PRO A 16 -16.81 9.84 -29.34
CA PRO A 16 -15.71 10.70 -28.92
C PRO A 16 -16.22 11.71 -27.88
N THR A 17 -15.63 11.66 -26.69
CA THR A 17 -15.88 12.62 -25.63
C THR A 17 -14.59 13.36 -25.31
N ASN A 18 -14.69 14.65 -24.95
CA ASN A 18 -13.55 15.45 -24.50
C ASN A 18 -13.06 15.06 -23.09
N PHE A 19 -13.53 13.94 -22.53
CA PHE A 19 -13.34 13.56 -21.13
C PHE A 19 -13.19 12.05 -20.99
N ASP A 20 -12.18 11.61 -20.25
CA ASP A 20 -12.01 10.20 -19.90
C ASP A 20 -12.96 9.83 -18.75
N LEU A 21 -14.07 9.17 -19.08
CA LEU A 21 -15.07 8.73 -18.10
C LEU A 21 -14.58 7.57 -17.23
N ASP A 22 -13.67 6.74 -17.72
CA ASP A 22 -13.08 5.67 -16.92
C ASP A 22 -12.12 6.26 -15.87
N ALA A 23 -11.40 7.33 -16.21
CA ALA A 23 -10.65 8.13 -15.25
C ALA A 23 -11.58 8.80 -14.21
N LEU A 24 -12.75 9.30 -14.63
CA LEU A 24 -13.73 9.90 -13.72
C LEU A 24 -14.35 8.89 -12.75
N VAL A 25 -14.74 7.70 -13.23
CA VAL A 25 -15.19 6.58 -12.39
C VAL A 25 -14.11 6.21 -11.39
N SER A 26 -12.85 6.11 -11.83
CA SER A 26 -11.69 5.85 -10.96
C SER A 26 -11.54 6.91 -9.87
N SER A 27 -11.63 8.19 -10.25
CA SER A 27 -11.50 9.33 -9.34
C SER A 27 -12.59 9.34 -8.28
N PHE A 28 -13.86 9.10 -8.65
CA PHE A 28 -14.95 9.03 -7.69
C PHE A 28 -14.83 7.81 -6.76
N MET A 29 -14.40 6.66 -7.28
CA MET A 29 -14.16 5.48 -6.44
C MET A 29 -13.00 5.71 -5.47
N ALA A 30 -11.90 6.29 -5.93
CA ALA A 30 -10.75 6.64 -5.09
C ALA A 30 -11.13 7.65 -4.00
N SER A 31 -11.92 8.67 -4.34
CA SER A 31 -12.44 9.66 -3.38
C SER A 31 -13.34 9.01 -2.33
N SER A 32 -14.28 8.15 -2.74
CA SER A 32 -15.15 7.42 -1.82
C SER A 32 -14.38 6.46 -0.91
N LEU A 33 -13.34 5.78 -1.42
CA LEU A 33 -12.40 4.96 -0.65
C LEU A 33 -11.57 5.80 0.33
N GLN A 34 -11.18 7.01 -0.07
CA GLN A 34 -10.45 7.95 0.77
C GLN A 34 -11.31 8.38 1.97
N ASN A 35 -12.55 8.74 1.72
CA ASN A 35 -13.51 9.09 2.76
C ASN A 35 -13.83 7.88 3.65
N LEU A 36 -14.09 6.70 3.07
CA LEU A 36 -14.40 5.50 3.85
C LEU A 36 -13.31 5.15 4.89
N ARG A 37 -12.02 5.09 4.52
CA ARG A 37 -10.99 4.81 5.55
C ARG A 37 -10.85 5.99 6.51
N HIS A 38 -11.11 7.23 6.09
CA HIS A 38 -11.04 8.38 7.01
C HIS A 38 -12.07 8.20 8.12
N GLU A 39 -13.31 7.88 7.76
CA GLU A 39 -14.39 7.60 8.71
C GLU A 39 -14.13 6.33 9.55
N LEU A 40 -13.49 5.29 8.98
CA LEU A 40 -13.07 4.10 9.74
C LEU A 40 -11.92 4.36 10.72
N GLN A 41 -11.10 5.39 10.47
CA GLN A 41 -9.95 5.76 11.29
C GLN A 41 -10.32 6.81 12.36
N ALA A 42 -11.38 7.58 12.14
CA ALA A 42 -11.93 8.50 13.11
C ALA A 42 -12.57 7.74 14.30
N LYS A 43 -12.29 8.17 15.54
CA LYS A 43 -12.80 7.52 16.76
C LYS A 43 -14.21 7.96 17.19
N GLU A 44 -14.84 8.90 16.48
CA GLU A 44 -16.09 9.54 16.95
C GLU A 44 -17.25 9.49 15.93
N GLY A 45 -18.45 9.22 16.44
CA GLY A 45 -19.74 9.69 15.90
C GLY A 45 -20.30 9.04 14.62
N VAL A 46 -19.50 8.34 13.81
CA VAL A 46 -19.99 7.81 12.52
C VAL A 46 -20.80 6.53 12.71
N SER A 47 -22.02 6.53 12.20
CA SER A 47 -22.87 5.34 12.22
C SER A 47 -22.22 4.18 11.48
N LYS A 48 -22.01 3.04 12.17
CA LYS A 48 -21.52 1.80 11.55
C LYS A 48 -22.39 1.36 10.36
N TYR A 49 -23.69 1.66 10.41
CA TYR A 49 -24.62 1.42 9.31
C TYR A 49 -24.28 2.24 8.05
N ALA A 50 -23.87 3.50 8.21
CA ALA A 50 -23.43 4.35 7.10
C ALA A 50 -22.13 3.83 6.46
N LEU A 51 -21.22 3.30 7.28
CA LEU A 51 -19.97 2.67 6.83
C LEU A 51 -20.26 1.38 6.03
N LEU A 52 -21.12 0.51 6.55
CA LEU A 52 -21.54 -0.72 5.87
C LEU A 52 -22.24 -0.42 4.54
N THR A 53 -23.10 0.59 4.52
CA THR A 53 -23.77 1.06 3.30
C THR A 53 -22.76 1.56 2.25
N THR A 54 -21.76 2.33 2.69
CA THR A 54 -20.69 2.83 1.81
C THR A 54 -19.85 1.68 1.24
N ILE A 55 -19.51 0.69 2.07
CA ILE A 55 -18.78 -0.52 1.63
C ILE A 55 -19.60 -1.31 0.61
N ARG A 56 -20.90 -1.52 0.88
CA ARG A 56 -21.81 -2.15 -0.09
C ARG A 56 -21.80 -1.41 -1.42
N THR A 57 -21.94 -0.09 -1.42
CA THR A 57 -21.96 0.72 -2.65
C THR A 57 -20.66 0.61 -3.44
N LEU A 58 -19.50 0.65 -2.76
CA LEU A 58 -18.20 0.46 -3.40
C LEU A 58 -18.05 -0.95 -3.99
N CYS A 59 -18.45 -1.98 -3.25
CA CYS A 59 -18.46 -3.36 -3.71
C CYS A 59 -19.30 -3.55 -4.97
N VAL A 60 -20.54 -3.04 -4.98
CA VAL A 60 -21.43 -3.10 -6.16
C VAL A 60 -20.84 -2.33 -7.34
N CYS A 61 -20.23 -1.17 -7.10
CA CYS A 61 -19.59 -0.38 -8.15
C CYS A 61 -18.41 -1.12 -8.80
N GLU A 62 -17.56 -1.76 -8.00
CA GLU A 62 -16.45 -2.59 -8.48
C GLU A 62 -16.96 -3.81 -9.27
N ILE A 63 -17.96 -4.53 -8.76
CA ILE A 63 -18.57 -5.67 -9.46
C ILE A 63 -19.13 -5.20 -10.81
N HIS A 64 -19.94 -4.15 -10.83
CA HIS A 64 -20.58 -3.65 -12.05
C HIS A 64 -19.60 -3.07 -13.06
N SER A 65 -18.41 -2.61 -12.61
CA SER A 65 -17.39 -2.01 -13.48
C SER A 65 -16.79 -2.98 -14.50
N GLY A 66 -16.83 -4.29 -14.22
CA GLY A 66 -16.22 -5.31 -15.06
C GLY A 66 -14.69 -5.28 -15.09
N ARG A 67 -14.00 -4.56 -14.20
CA ARG A 67 -12.52 -4.40 -14.19
C ARG A 67 -11.74 -5.67 -13.91
N ALA A 68 -10.65 -5.87 -14.66
CA ALA A 68 -9.88 -7.12 -14.73
C ALA A 68 -9.39 -7.70 -13.39
N ASP A 69 -9.20 -6.85 -12.37
CA ASP A 69 -8.71 -7.28 -11.06
C ASP A 69 -9.77 -8.07 -10.28
N ALA A 70 -9.62 -9.40 -10.26
CA ALA A 70 -10.52 -10.31 -9.59
C ALA A 70 -10.52 -10.18 -8.05
N ARG A 71 -9.66 -9.32 -7.48
CA ARG A 71 -9.46 -9.19 -6.03
C ARG A 71 -10.00 -7.89 -5.44
N SER A 72 -10.23 -6.83 -6.22
CA SER A 72 -10.61 -5.50 -5.70
C SER A 72 -11.93 -5.53 -4.93
N TRP A 73 -12.99 -6.10 -5.52
CA TRP A 73 -14.32 -6.15 -4.89
C TRP A 73 -14.34 -7.02 -3.62
N ARG A 74 -13.49 -8.05 -3.56
CA ARG A 74 -13.41 -8.99 -2.43
C ARG A 74 -12.91 -8.31 -1.15
N VAL A 75 -12.01 -7.33 -1.28
CA VAL A 75 -11.52 -6.54 -0.15
C VAL A 75 -12.66 -5.79 0.54
N HIS A 76 -13.67 -5.33 -0.22
CA HIS A 76 -14.86 -4.69 0.36
C HIS A 76 -15.69 -5.68 1.17
N VAL A 77 -15.86 -6.92 0.68
CA VAL A 77 -16.56 -7.97 1.41
C VAL A 77 -15.80 -8.32 2.70
N GLU A 78 -14.49 -8.53 2.64
CA GLU A 78 -13.64 -8.79 3.81
C GLU A 78 -13.69 -7.65 4.84
N GLY A 79 -13.70 -6.40 4.39
CA GLY A 79 -13.89 -5.23 5.25
C GLY A 79 -15.28 -5.19 5.92
N ALA A 80 -16.34 -5.58 5.21
CA ALA A 80 -17.68 -5.71 5.79
C ALA A 80 -17.73 -6.81 6.86
N ILE A 81 -17.09 -7.97 6.61
CA ILE A 81 -16.97 -9.07 7.59
C ILE A 81 -16.33 -8.56 8.90
N ALA A 82 -15.22 -7.83 8.80
CA ALA A 82 -14.52 -7.29 9.97
C ALA A 82 -15.37 -6.30 10.77
N LEU A 83 -16.13 -5.42 10.09
CA LEU A 83 -17.01 -4.44 10.74
C LEU A 83 -18.24 -5.08 11.38
N LEU A 84 -18.84 -6.10 10.76
CA LEU A 84 -19.96 -6.83 11.34
C LEU A 84 -19.53 -7.70 12.52
N GLY A 85 -18.33 -8.30 12.46
CA GLY A 85 -17.73 -9.05 13.57
C GLY A 85 -17.52 -8.22 14.83
N THR A 86 -17.17 -6.94 14.69
CA THR A 86 -17.05 -6.00 15.82
C THR A 86 -18.40 -5.43 16.29
N THR A 87 -19.48 -5.60 15.51
CA THR A 87 -20.82 -5.08 15.82
C THR A 87 -21.71 -6.12 16.52
N ARG A 88 -21.61 -7.40 16.12
CA ARG A 88 -22.32 -8.52 16.79
C ARG A 88 -21.86 -8.78 18.23
N ALA A 89 -20.70 -8.25 18.64
CA ALA A 89 -20.21 -8.28 20.01
C ALA A 89 -20.83 -7.20 20.93
N MET A 90 -21.67 -6.29 20.40
CA MET A 90 -22.21 -5.13 21.12
C MET A 90 -23.74 -4.95 20.97
N SER A 91 -24.50 -6.00 20.65
CA SER A 91 -25.95 -5.88 20.47
C SER A 91 -26.71 -5.90 21.79
N ASP A 92 -26.68 -4.78 22.51
CA ASP A 92 -27.80 -4.32 23.31
C ASP A 92 -28.03 -2.85 22.93
N ILE A 93 -29.28 -2.52 22.59
CA ILE A 93 -29.79 -1.18 22.21
C ILE A 93 -29.81 -0.90 20.69
N SER A 94 -30.98 -1.07 20.06
CA SER A 94 -31.44 -0.15 19.00
C SER A 94 -32.97 -0.12 18.86
N SER A 95 -33.49 1.04 18.44
CA SER A 95 -34.90 1.39 18.28
C SER A 95 -35.58 0.71 17.08
N ALA A 96 -36.91 0.76 17.01
CA ALA A 96 -37.71 0.08 15.98
C ALA A 96 -37.40 0.52 14.53
N ASP A 97 -37.06 1.78 14.29
CA ASP A 97 -36.72 2.30 12.94
C ASP A 97 -35.36 1.81 12.40
N ASP A 98 -34.39 1.47 13.26
CA ASP A 98 -33.09 0.96 12.83
C ASP A 98 -33.19 -0.47 12.27
N ARG A 99 -34.24 -1.22 12.65
CA ARG A 99 -34.42 -2.63 12.25
C ARG A 99 -34.83 -2.79 10.79
N GLU A 100 -35.56 -1.85 10.20
CA GLU A 100 -35.96 -1.91 8.77
C GLU A 100 -34.85 -1.48 7.81
N SER A 101 -33.86 -0.72 8.26
CA SER A 101 -32.70 -0.38 7.42
C SER A 101 -31.65 -1.50 7.47
N GLN A 102 -31.53 -2.19 8.60
CA GLN A 102 -30.53 -3.21 8.83
C GLN A 102 -30.72 -4.49 8.00
N TRP A 103 -31.97 -4.90 7.71
CA TRP A 103 -32.22 -6.14 6.97
C TRP A 103 -31.62 -6.13 5.56
N LEU A 104 -31.59 -4.98 4.86
CA LEU A 104 -31.04 -4.89 3.51
C LEU A 104 -29.53 -5.14 3.48
N ILE A 105 -28.82 -4.60 4.49
CA ILE A 105 -27.39 -4.80 4.66
C ILE A 105 -27.10 -6.24 5.08
N ASP A 106 -27.91 -6.81 5.97
CA ASP A 106 -27.77 -8.20 6.40
C ASP A 106 -28.04 -9.18 5.25
N SER A 107 -29.11 -8.97 4.46
CA SER A 107 -29.44 -9.73 3.27
C SER A 107 -28.35 -9.63 2.20
N TRP A 108 -27.85 -8.42 1.92
CA TRP A 108 -26.71 -8.23 1.02
C TRP A 108 -25.47 -8.96 1.51
N TYR A 109 -25.14 -8.83 2.79
CA TYR A 109 -23.95 -9.45 3.37
C TYR A 109 -24.03 -10.98 3.31
N ALA A 110 -25.13 -11.56 3.77
CA ALA A 110 -25.35 -13.01 3.75
C ALA A 110 -25.22 -13.56 2.32
N SER A 111 -25.79 -12.86 1.35
CA SER A 111 -25.72 -13.22 -0.06
C SER A 111 -24.33 -13.06 -0.68
N ILE A 112 -23.65 -11.94 -0.45
CA ILE A 112 -22.37 -11.71 -1.12
C ILE A 112 -21.28 -12.62 -0.53
N GLU A 113 -21.35 -12.91 0.76
CA GLU A 113 -20.47 -13.87 1.43
C GLU A 113 -20.69 -15.30 0.89
N SER A 114 -21.95 -15.73 0.76
CA SER A 114 -22.29 -17.08 0.25
C SER A 114 -21.88 -17.25 -1.21
N LEU A 115 -22.16 -16.27 -2.08
CA LEU A 115 -21.76 -16.29 -3.49
C LEU A 115 -20.24 -16.18 -3.67
N MET A 116 -19.56 -15.40 -2.81
CA MET A 116 -18.09 -15.38 -2.78
C MET A 116 -17.55 -16.78 -2.43
N ALA A 117 -18.14 -17.47 -1.47
CA ALA A 117 -17.70 -18.81 -1.08
C ALA A 117 -17.70 -19.78 -2.27
N LEU A 118 -18.71 -19.73 -3.16
CA LEU A 118 -18.79 -20.56 -4.37
C LEU A 118 -17.66 -20.32 -5.39
N THR A 119 -17.07 -19.11 -5.40
CA THR A 119 -16.15 -18.65 -6.46
C THR A 119 -14.68 -18.54 -6.03
N THR A 120 -14.34 -18.79 -4.76
CA THR A 120 -12.99 -18.54 -4.20
C THR A 120 -12.08 -19.76 -4.30
N ARG A 121 -10.78 -19.59 -4.59
CA ARG A 121 -9.77 -20.69 -4.51
C ARG A 121 -9.15 -20.90 -3.12
N ARG A 122 -9.11 -19.86 -2.28
CA ARG A 122 -8.69 -19.98 -0.87
C ARG A 122 -9.70 -20.85 -0.10
N GLY A 123 -9.23 -21.64 0.85
CA GLY A 123 -10.10 -22.32 1.81
C GLY A 123 -10.78 -21.28 2.70
N LEU A 124 -11.93 -21.64 3.28
CA LEU A 124 -12.46 -20.92 4.44
C LEU A 124 -11.36 -20.92 5.53
N SER A 125 -11.24 -19.84 6.31
CA SER A 125 -10.30 -19.82 7.45
C SER A 125 -10.64 -20.92 8.46
N SER A 126 -9.68 -21.37 9.27
CA SER A 126 -9.93 -22.40 10.30
C SER A 126 -11.10 -22.01 11.23
N ALA A 127 -11.23 -20.72 11.55
CA ALA A 127 -12.35 -20.18 12.33
C ALA A 127 -13.70 -20.29 11.59
N GLN A 128 -13.73 -20.05 10.26
CA GLN A 128 -14.92 -20.23 9.44
C GLN A 128 -15.27 -21.72 9.24
N ILE A 129 -14.27 -22.60 9.16
CA ILE A 129 -14.48 -24.04 9.08
C ILE A 129 -15.01 -24.61 10.40
N GLU A 130 -14.54 -24.11 11.55
CA GLU A 130 -15.06 -24.50 12.87
C GLU A 130 -16.48 -23.96 13.11
N GLN A 131 -16.79 -22.75 12.64
CA GLN A 131 -18.12 -22.14 12.78
C GLN A 131 -19.17 -22.79 11.86
N PHE A 132 -18.78 -23.23 10.66
CA PHE A 132 -19.67 -23.83 9.64
C PHE A 132 -19.33 -25.31 9.36
N GLY A 133 -18.71 -25.99 10.31
CA GLY A 133 -18.40 -27.42 10.20
C GLY A 133 -19.66 -28.27 9.97
N PRO A 134 -19.52 -29.54 9.55
CA PRO A 134 -20.61 -30.41 9.05
C PRO A 134 -21.70 -30.77 10.08
N ARG A 135 -21.76 -30.07 11.22
CA ARG A 135 -22.69 -30.29 12.32
C ARG A 135 -23.40 -29.03 12.81
N ALA A 136 -23.16 -27.84 12.24
CA ALA A 136 -23.80 -26.61 12.71
C ALA A 136 -25.30 -26.55 12.37
N LEU A 137 -25.73 -27.13 11.25
CA LEU A 137 -27.16 -27.27 10.91
C LEU A 137 -27.88 -28.41 11.66
N LEU A 138 -27.17 -29.19 12.50
CA LEU A 138 -27.81 -30.18 13.40
C LEU A 138 -28.45 -29.55 14.64
N ARG A 139 -28.38 -28.22 14.84
CA ARG A 139 -29.18 -27.52 15.86
C ARG A 139 -29.77 -26.21 15.32
N GLY A 140 -30.89 -26.33 14.63
CA GLY A 140 -32.02 -25.44 14.86
C GLY A 140 -31.95 -24.03 14.27
N THR A 141 -31.82 -23.88 12.96
CA THR A 141 -32.59 -22.81 12.31
C THR A 141 -34.05 -23.28 12.30
N GLN A 142 -34.85 -22.72 13.22
CA GLN A 142 -36.29 -22.96 13.25
C GLN A 142 -36.86 -22.78 11.83
N ALA A 143 -37.74 -23.69 11.42
CA ALA A 143 -38.45 -23.62 10.13
C ALA A 143 -39.22 -22.29 9.93
N GLU A 144 -39.35 -21.48 10.99
CA GLU A 144 -40.06 -20.20 11.04
C GLU A 144 -39.37 -19.03 10.29
N ASN A 145 -38.12 -19.18 9.80
CA ASN A 145 -37.37 -18.08 9.15
C ASN A 145 -36.98 -18.31 7.68
N ARG A 146 -37.54 -19.30 6.98
CA ARG A 146 -37.27 -19.53 5.54
C ARG A 146 -38.20 -18.68 4.67
N TYR A 147 -37.63 -17.82 3.84
CA TYR A 147 -38.41 -17.08 2.85
C TYR A 147 -37.58 -16.75 1.60
N LEU A 148 -38.26 -16.49 0.49
CA LEU A 148 -37.67 -15.94 -0.73
C LEU A 148 -37.41 -14.46 -0.51
N ASP A 149 -36.13 -14.07 -0.53
CA ASP A 149 -35.73 -12.68 -0.32
C ASP A 149 -35.78 -11.92 -1.65
N ILE A 150 -36.69 -10.94 -1.74
CA ILE A 150 -36.89 -10.13 -2.96
C ILE A 150 -35.69 -9.23 -3.30
N TYR A 151 -34.77 -9.01 -2.36
CA TYR A 151 -33.53 -8.28 -2.61
C TYR A 151 -32.47 -9.15 -3.31
N THR A 152 -32.31 -10.41 -2.88
CA THR A 152 -31.34 -11.34 -3.47
C THR A 152 -31.93 -12.18 -4.60
N ALA A 153 -33.26 -12.19 -4.72
CA ALA A 153 -34.07 -12.98 -5.64
C ALA A 153 -33.93 -14.51 -5.46
N TYR A 154 -33.48 -14.97 -4.30
CA TYR A 154 -33.42 -16.38 -3.95
C TYR A 154 -33.62 -16.60 -2.45
N SER A 155 -33.89 -17.84 -2.08
CA SER A 155 -34.26 -18.26 -0.73
C SER A 155 -33.12 -18.14 0.27
N THR A 156 -33.42 -17.67 1.49
CA THR A 156 -32.40 -17.37 2.49
C THR A 156 -31.56 -18.58 2.94
N ASP A 157 -32.12 -19.78 2.86
CA ASP A 157 -31.48 -21.08 3.18
C ASP A 157 -30.42 -21.52 2.16
N LEU A 158 -30.47 -20.99 0.93
CA LEU A 158 -29.41 -21.19 -0.06
C LEU A 158 -28.09 -20.55 0.38
N ASN A 159 -28.10 -19.51 1.21
CA ASN A 159 -26.88 -18.90 1.72
C ASN A 159 -26.00 -19.89 2.49
N ASP A 160 -26.63 -20.66 3.37
CA ASP A 160 -25.93 -21.67 4.17
C ASP A 160 -25.55 -22.88 3.31
N SER A 161 -26.46 -23.29 2.42
CA SER A 161 -26.21 -24.38 1.48
C SER A 161 -24.98 -24.10 0.60
N PHE A 162 -24.83 -22.87 0.08
CA PHE A 162 -23.65 -22.50 -0.72
C PHE A 162 -22.34 -22.58 0.08
N LYS A 163 -22.36 -22.24 1.36
CA LYS A 163 -21.20 -22.36 2.27
C LYS A 163 -20.85 -23.83 2.51
N GLU A 164 -21.84 -24.69 2.74
CA GLU A 164 -21.64 -26.13 2.94
C GLU A 164 -21.14 -26.85 1.67
N ILE A 165 -21.76 -26.57 0.52
CA ILE A 165 -21.32 -27.09 -0.79
C ILE A 165 -19.85 -26.74 -1.02
N ARG A 166 -19.44 -25.52 -0.64
CA ARG A 166 -18.04 -25.10 -0.74
C ARG A 166 -17.14 -25.87 0.22
N ALA A 167 -17.54 -26.07 1.47
CA ALA A 167 -16.76 -26.84 2.44
C ALA A 167 -16.53 -28.28 1.92
N ALA A 168 -17.58 -28.93 1.40
CA ALA A 168 -17.49 -30.25 0.79
C ALA A 168 -16.58 -30.27 -0.45
N ALA A 169 -16.73 -29.30 -1.35
CA ALA A 169 -15.87 -29.16 -2.54
C ALA A 169 -14.39 -28.93 -2.18
N TRP A 170 -14.11 -28.17 -1.12
CA TRP A 170 -12.75 -27.95 -0.63
C TRP A 170 -12.13 -29.22 -0.06
N LYS A 171 -12.87 -29.99 0.76
CA LYS A 171 -12.44 -31.29 1.27
C LYS A 171 -12.09 -32.23 0.11
N ARG A 172 -12.95 -32.32 -0.91
CA ARG A 172 -12.71 -33.14 -2.11
C ARG A 172 -11.44 -32.76 -2.86
N ARG A 173 -11.20 -31.46 -3.09
CA ARG A 173 -9.97 -30.99 -3.75
C ARG A 173 -8.71 -31.35 -2.96
N ARG A 174 -8.75 -31.23 -1.63
CA ARG A 174 -7.60 -31.54 -0.75
C ARG A 174 -7.30 -33.03 -0.69
N LEU A 175 -8.33 -33.88 -0.69
CA LEU A 175 -8.18 -35.33 -0.79
C LEU A 175 -7.44 -35.72 -2.09
N ASN A 176 -7.85 -35.14 -3.23
CA ASN A 176 -7.22 -35.41 -4.52
C ASN A 176 -5.76 -34.92 -4.61
N ALA A 177 -5.38 -33.87 -3.88
CA ALA A 177 -4.05 -33.28 -3.92
C ALA A 177 -3.01 -33.99 -3.04
N ASN A 178 -3.43 -34.55 -1.90
CA ASN A 178 -2.51 -35.09 -0.89
C ASN A 178 -2.37 -36.61 -0.88
N GLY A 179 -3.19 -37.35 -1.65
CA GLY A 179 -3.14 -38.81 -1.76
C GLY A 179 -3.16 -39.55 -0.41
N ASP A 180 -4.34 -39.87 0.13
CA ASP A 180 -4.63 -40.66 1.34
C ASP A 180 -3.85 -40.37 2.64
N LYS A 181 -2.88 -39.47 2.64
CA LYS A 181 -2.08 -39.14 3.81
C LYS A 181 -2.61 -37.85 4.43
N ALA A 182 -3.43 -38.04 5.48
CA ALA A 182 -3.81 -37.07 6.51
C ALA A 182 -5.21 -36.39 6.42
N ILE A 183 -6.25 -37.07 5.93
CA ILE A 183 -7.66 -36.71 6.24
C ILE A 183 -8.42 -37.99 6.63
N VAL A 184 -9.15 -37.96 7.74
CA VAL A 184 -9.94 -39.08 8.30
C VAL A 184 -11.19 -39.43 7.45
N LEU A 185 -11.39 -38.78 6.29
CA LEU A 185 -12.58 -38.91 5.43
C LEU A 185 -12.20 -39.59 4.11
N SER A 186 -12.93 -40.64 3.75
CA SER A 186 -12.82 -41.36 2.48
C SER A 186 -13.60 -40.67 1.35
N ASN A 187 -13.32 -41.05 0.10
CA ASN A 187 -14.13 -40.59 -1.06
C ASN A 187 -15.61 -40.94 -0.91
N TRP A 188 -15.92 -42.06 -0.26
CA TRP A 188 -17.27 -42.54 0.00
C TRP A 188 -18.04 -41.60 0.94
N ASP A 189 -17.39 -41.10 1.99
CA ASP A 189 -18.00 -40.16 2.95
C ASP A 189 -18.39 -38.82 2.28
N LEU A 190 -17.60 -38.37 1.29
CA LEU A 190 -17.88 -37.14 0.54
C LEU A 190 -18.93 -37.34 -0.57
N ASP A 191 -19.12 -38.56 -1.06
CA ASP A 191 -20.21 -38.89 -1.99
C ASP A 191 -21.55 -38.96 -1.23
N GLU A 192 -21.55 -39.49 -0.01
CA GLU A 192 -22.70 -39.44 0.90
C GLU A 192 -23.03 -38.00 1.31
N GLU A 193 -22.03 -37.17 1.63
CA GLU A 193 -22.22 -35.72 1.88
C GLU A 193 -22.81 -35.02 0.63
N ALA A 194 -22.45 -35.44 -0.58
CA ALA A 194 -23.03 -34.92 -1.82
C ALA A 194 -24.48 -35.40 -2.06
N ASP A 195 -24.79 -36.66 -1.78
CA ASP A 195 -26.15 -37.22 -1.86
C ASP A 195 -27.10 -36.47 -0.92
N TRP A 196 -26.63 -36.18 0.31
CA TRP A 196 -27.39 -35.42 1.30
C TRP A 196 -27.61 -33.97 0.87
N LEU A 197 -26.56 -33.26 0.44
CA LEU A 197 -26.67 -31.88 -0.06
C LEU A 197 -27.61 -31.80 -1.25
N GLU A 198 -27.52 -32.73 -2.20
CA GLU A 198 -28.42 -32.80 -3.35
C GLU A 198 -29.88 -33.04 -2.94
N SER A 199 -30.11 -33.97 -2.01
CA SER A 199 -31.45 -34.26 -1.49
C SER A 199 -32.04 -33.05 -0.75
N SER A 200 -31.23 -32.35 0.03
CA SER A 200 -31.62 -31.15 0.75
C SER A 200 -32.04 -30.04 -0.22
N ILE A 201 -31.20 -29.70 -1.21
CA ILE A 201 -31.50 -28.70 -2.25
C ILE A 201 -32.79 -29.04 -3.00
N ARG A 202 -32.97 -30.30 -3.41
CA ARG A 202 -34.18 -30.76 -4.11
C ARG A 202 -35.43 -30.66 -3.24
N SER A 203 -35.31 -30.90 -1.94
CA SER A 203 -36.43 -30.78 -1.00
C SER A 203 -36.87 -29.34 -0.74
N MET A 204 -35.98 -28.37 -0.94
CA MET A 204 -36.26 -26.93 -0.76
C MET A 204 -36.82 -26.29 -2.04
N THR A 205 -36.47 -26.84 -3.21
CA THR A 205 -36.89 -26.29 -4.51
C THR A 205 -38.42 -26.19 -4.62
N GLY A 206 -38.93 -24.98 -4.86
CA GLY A 206 -40.37 -24.72 -5.01
C GLY A 206 -41.18 -24.68 -3.71
N ASN A 207 -40.53 -24.78 -2.55
CA ASN A 207 -41.18 -24.70 -1.23
C ASN A 207 -40.92 -23.36 -0.50
N SER A 208 -40.36 -22.38 -1.21
CA SER A 208 -40.04 -21.06 -0.69
C SER A 208 -41.29 -20.20 -0.57
N ALA A 209 -41.52 -19.59 0.60
CA ALA A 209 -42.61 -18.63 0.79
C ALA A 209 -42.07 -17.19 0.77
N PHE A 210 -42.84 -16.24 0.24
CA PHE A 210 -42.52 -14.81 0.40
C PHE A 210 -42.86 -14.33 1.80
N ARG A 211 -42.23 -13.25 2.28
CA ARG A 211 -42.69 -12.62 3.52
C ARG A 211 -44.10 -12.05 3.32
N PRO A 212 -44.96 -12.04 4.35
CA PRO A 212 -46.31 -11.48 4.25
C PRO A 212 -46.35 -10.04 3.74
N ASN A 213 -45.32 -9.23 4.03
CA ASN A 213 -45.24 -7.84 3.58
C ASN A 213 -44.82 -7.73 2.10
N ASP A 214 -43.99 -8.65 1.60
CA ASP A 214 -43.55 -8.64 0.19
C ASP A 214 -44.72 -8.94 -0.75
N LEU A 215 -45.63 -9.83 -0.33
CA LEU A 215 -46.85 -10.15 -1.07
C LEU A 215 -47.84 -8.97 -1.19
N GLN A 216 -47.69 -7.94 -0.36
CA GLN A 216 -48.53 -6.73 -0.45
C GLN A 216 -48.05 -5.77 -1.55
N VAL A 217 -46.79 -5.90 -1.98
CA VAL A 217 -46.16 -4.99 -2.95
C VAL A 217 -45.89 -5.64 -4.31
N LEU A 218 -45.91 -6.97 -4.39
CA LEU A 218 -45.69 -7.71 -5.64
C LEU A 218 -47.01 -8.08 -6.33
N SER A 219 -47.06 -7.88 -7.64
CA SER A 219 -48.07 -8.48 -8.51
C SER A 219 -47.85 -9.99 -8.68
N GLN A 220 -48.91 -10.71 -9.05
CA GLN A 220 -48.82 -12.16 -9.32
C GLN A 220 -47.78 -12.49 -10.42
N HIS A 221 -47.61 -11.60 -11.40
CA HIS A 221 -46.62 -11.75 -12.46
C HIS A 221 -45.19 -11.56 -11.94
N GLU A 222 -44.96 -10.63 -11.01
CA GLU A 222 -43.64 -10.46 -10.37
C GLU A 222 -43.31 -11.64 -9.46
N VAL A 223 -44.28 -12.15 -8.68
CA VAL A 223 -44.14 -13.36 -7.86
C VAL A 223 -43.62 -14.53 -8.70
N GLN A 224 -44.24 -14.82 -9.84
CA GLN A 224 -43.83 -15.90 -10.75
C GLN A 224 -42.39 -15.72 -11.29
N GLN A 225 -41.98 -14.47 -11.53
CA GLN A 225 -40.63 -14.18 -11.98
C GLN A 225 -39.59 -14.38 -10.86
N PHE A 226 -39.92 -14.00 -9.63
CA PHE A 226 -39.06 -14.23 -8.46
C PHE A 226 -38.93 -15.72 -8.15
N GLU A 227 -40.02 -16.50 -8.22
CA GLU A 227 -39.99 -17.96 -8.10
C GLU A 227 -39.12 -18.61 -9.18
N ALA A 228 -39.26 -18.14 -10.43
CA ALA A 228 -38.42 -18.61 -11.52
C ALA A 228 -36.93 -18.27 -11.27
N CYS A 229 -36.63 -17.11 -10.70
CA CYS A 229 -35.26 -16.73 -10.36
C CYS A 229 -34.69 -17.61 -9.23
N ASP A 230 -35.45 -17.83 -8.16
CA ASP A 230 -35.08 -18.71 -7.05
C ASP A 230 -34.74 -20.12 -7.54
N GLU A 231 -35.54 -20.67 -8.45
CA GLU A 231 -35.28 -21.96 -9.10
C GLU A 231 -33.92 -21.99 -9.82
N THR A 232 -33.50 -20.90 -10.45
CA THR A 232 -32.18 -20.84 -11.10
C THR A 232 -31.03 -20.96 -10.10
N TYR A 233 -31.20 -20.47 -8.86
CA TYR A 233 -30.20 -20.56 -7.80
C TYR A 233 -30.15 -21.95 -7.16
N TYR A 234 -31.29 -22.65 -7.05
CA TYR A 234 -31.29 -24.08 -6.69
C TYR A 234 -30.50 -24.91 -7.72
N HIS A 235 -30.74 -24.69 -9.01
CA HIS A 235 -29.97 -25.38 -10.05
C HIS A 235 -28.50 -24.95 -10.11
N THR A 236 -28.18 -23.72 -9.70
CA THR A 236 -26.80 -23.27 -9.49
C THR A 236 -26.14 -24.09 -8.37
N ALA A 237 -26.82 -24.29 -7.24
CA ALA A 237 -26.35 -25.14 -6.14
C ALA A 237 -26.10 -26.59 -6.62
N LEU A 238 -27.06 -27.16 -7.36
CA LEU A 238 -26.96 -28.50 -7.93
C LEU A 238 -25.76 -28.64 -8.87
N ILE A 239 -25.53 -27.68 -9.78
CA ILE A 239 -24.36 -27.70 -10.66
C ILE A 239 -23.07 -27.71 -9.83
N HIS A 240 -22.98 -26.89 -8.77
CA HIS A 240 -21.80 -26.90 -7.90
C HIS A 240 -21.62 -28.22 -7.15
N ILE A 241 -22.68 -28.86 -6.64
CA ILE A 241 -22.59 -30.19 -6.02
C ILE A 241 -22.09 -31.22 -7.04
N LEU A 242 -22.75 -31.31 -8.21
CA LEU A 242 -22.46 -32.29 -9.24
C LEU A 242 -21.05 -32.13 -9.83
N ARG A 243 -20.62 -30.89 -10.09
CA ARG A 243 -19.31 -30.61 -10.73
C ARG A 243 -18.16 -30.50 -9.74
N ARG A 244 -18.39 -30.03 -8.51
CA ARG A 244 -17.31 -29.70 -7.56
C ARG A 244 -17.17 -30.69 -6.42
N VAL A 245 -18.29 -31.25 -5.95
CA VAL A 245 -18.28 -32.24 -4.89
C VAL A 245 -18.20 -33.64 -5.49
N ARG A 246 -19.08 -33.98 -6.44
CA ARG A 246 -19.09 -35.29 -7.13
C ARG A 246 -18.14 -35.42 -8.31
N GLN A 247 -17.64 -34.30 -8.84
CA GLN A 247 -16.71 -34.27 -9.99
C GLN A 247 -17.22 -34.95 -11.27
N LEU A 248 -18.54 -34.97 -11.48
CA LEU A 248 -19.17 -35.53 -12.68
C LEU A 248 -18.78 -34.72 -13.92
N PRO A 249 -18.61 -35.31 -15.11
CA PRO A 249 -18.25 -34.56 -16.31
C PRO A 249 -19.35 -33.56 -16.71
N ARG A 250 -18.98 -32.52 -17.47
CA ARG A 250 -19.95 -31.53 -17.98
C ARG A 250 -21.09 -32.17 -18.79
N SER A 251 -20.79 -33.25 -19.50
CA SER A 251 -21.76 -34.02 -20.30
C SER A 251 -22.73 -34.89 -19.49
N ASP A 252 -22.57 -34.99 -18.17
CA ASP A 252 -23.52 -35.73 -17.33
C ASP A 252 -24.93 -35.15 -17.47
N LEU A 253 -25.91 -36.04 -17.65
CA LEU A 253 -27.29 -35.67 -17.91
C LEU A 253 -27.89 -34.81 -16.79
N ARG A 254 -27.48 -35.01 -15.53
CA ARG A 254 -27.97 -34.22 -14.39
C ARG A 254 -27.41 -32.79 -14.40
N VAL A 255 -26.16 -32.63 -14.84
CA VAL A 255 -25.52 -31.31 -15.02
C VAL A 255 -26.24 -30.57 -16.14
N GLN A 256 -26.39 -31.20 -17.32
CA GLN A 256 -27.08 -30.58 -18.45
C GLN A 256 -28.57 -30.34 -18.19
N ALA A 257 -29.24 -31.20 -17.42
CA ALA A 257 -30.62 -30.94 -16.98
C ALA A 257 -30.72 -29.67 -16.13
N SER A 258 -29.75 -29.42 -15.25
CA SER A 258 -29.72 -28.19 -14.45
C SER A 258 -29.38 -26.96 -15.29
N VAL A 259 -28.47 -27.08 -16.28
CA VAL A 259 -28.18 -26.02 -17.25
C VAL A 259 -29.45 -25.63 -18.01
N LYS A 260 -30.15 -26.61 -18.59
CA LYS A 260 -31.39 -26.37 -19.32
C LYS A 260 -32.45 -25.75 -18.45
N ARG A 261 -32.57 -26.22 -17.20
CA ARG A 261 -33.56 -25.68 -16.28
C ARG A 261 -33.28 -24.22 -15.90
N ILE A 262 -32.02 -23.84 -15.71
CA ILE A 262 -31.64 -22.43 -15.53
C ILE A 262 -32.07 -21.61 -16.74
N ILE A 263 -31.79 -22.07 -17.96
CA ILE A 263 -32.15 -21.38 -19.20
C ILE A 263 -33.68 -21.21 -19.31
N GLU A 264 -34.44 -22.28 -19.11
CA GLU A 264 -35.91 -22.26 -19.14
C GLU A 264 -36.49 -21.27 -18.13
N CYS A 265 -35.95 -21.23 -16.90
CA CYS A 265 -36.41 -20.31 -15.89
C CYS A 265 -36.01 -18.86 -16.20
N CYS A 266 -34.81 -18.63 -16.73
CA CYS A 266 -34.41 -17.30 -17.20
C CYS A 266 -35.32 -16.77 -18.30
N LEU A 267 -35.78 -17.63 -19.22
CA LEU A 267 -36.71 -17.24 -20.30
C LEU A 267 -38.10 -16.82 -19.80
N LYS A 268 -38.48 -17.20 -18.58
CA LYS A 268 -39.75 -16.78 -17.94
C LYS A 268 -39.66 -15.40 -17.30
N ILE A 269 -38.45 -14.87 -17.14
CA ILE A 269 -38.22 -13.58 -16.50
C ILE A 269 -38.05 -12.55 -17.62
N SER A 270 -38.60 -11.35 -17.42
CA SER A 270 -38.52 -10.29 -18.41
C SER A 270 -38.03 -8.99 -17.76
N PRO A 271 -37.32 -8.14 -18.51
CA PRO A 271 -37.03 -6.78 -18.05
C PRO A 271 -38.36 -6.05 -17.83
N ALA A 272 -38.48 -5.38 -16.68
CA ALA A 272 -39.64 -4.58 -16.32
C ALA A 272 -39.20 -3.23 -15.75
N ASP A 273 -40.06 -2.21 -15.88
CA ASP A 273 -39.80 -0.87 -15.32
C ASP A 273 -39.90 -0.84 -13.77
N GLY A 274 -40.43 -1.90 -13.16
CA GLY A 274 -40.59 -2.10 -11.71
C GLY A 274 -39.60 -3.09 -11.09
N LEU A 275 -40.01 -3.80 -10.04
CA LEU A 275 -39.18 -4.82 -9.40
C LEU A 275 -39.00 -6.01 -10.34
N SER A 276 -37.76 -6.30 -10.71
CA SER A 276 -37.45 -7.44 -11.58
C SER A 276 -36.21 -8.18 -11.07
N PRO A 277 -36.27 -9.52 -10.93
CA PRO A 277 -35.11 -10.32 -10.55
C PRO A 277 -34.10 -10.47 -11.70
N TRP A 278 -34.35 -9.88 -12.87
CA TRP A 278 -33.50 -9.94 -14.05
C TRP A 278 -32.04 -9.56 -13.77
N VAL A 279 -31.79 -8.59 -12.90
CA VAL A 279 -30.43 -8.15 -12.52
C VAL A 279 -29.62 -9.24 -11.81
N MET A 280 -30.29 -10.21 -11.17
CA MET A 280 -29.67 -11.29 -10.40
C MET A 280 -29.25 -12.49 -11.26
N LEU A 281 -29.71 -12.58 -12.51
CA LEU A 281 -29.48 -13.75 -13.38
C LEU A 281 -28.04 -13.91 -13.88
N THR A 282 -27.17 -12.91 -13.68
CA THR A 282 -25.78 -12.98 -14.14
C THR A 282 -25.05 -14.20 -13.57
N THR A 283 -25.22 -14.49 -12.28
CA THR A 283 -24.54 -15.61 -11.61
C THR A 283 -25.08 -16.97 -12.11
N PRO A 284 -26.39 -17.26 -12.07
CA PRO A 284 -26.93 -18.51 -12.61
C PRO A 284 -26.58 -18.74 -14.09
N LEU A 285 -26.67 -17.71 -14.94
CA LEU A 285 -26.33 -17.82 -16.36
C LEU A 285 -24.84 -18.05 -16.59
N PHE A 286 -23.97 -17.43 -15.80
CA PHE A 286 -22.54 -17.69 -15.88
C PHE A 286 -22.23 -19.14 -15.47
N THR A 287 -22.79 -19.62 -14.35
CA THR A 287 -22.62 -21.01 -13.89
C THR A 287 -23.14 -22.01 -14.92
N ALA A 288 -24.35 -21.78 -15.46
CA ALA A 288 -24.90 -22.60 -16.53
C ALA A 288 -24.01 -22.56 -17.78
N GLY A 289 -23.53 -21.37 -18.18
CA GLY A 289 -22.66 -21.17 -19.33
C GLY A 289 -21.31 -21.90 -19.22
N CYS A 290 -20.73 -21.98 -18.02
CA CYS A 290 -19.50 -22.74 -17.79
C CYS A 290 -19.66 -24.21 -18.13
N GLU A 291 -20.86 -24.77 -17.94
CA GLU A 291 -21.13 -26.19 -18.12
C GLU A 291 -21.97 -26.49 -19.38
N ALA A 292 -22.52 -25.46 -20.06
CA ALA A 292 -23.37 -25.62 -21.22
C ALA A 292 -22.68 -26.25 -22.43
N LEU A 293 -23.42 -27.03 -23.19
CA LEU A 293 -22.98 -27.70 -24.42
C LEU A 293 -23.89 -27.34 -25.60
N GLY A 294 -23.36 -27.46 -26.82
CA GLY A 294 -24.15 -27.31 -28.06
C GLY A 294 -25.00 -26.04 -28.11
N GLU A 295 -26.29 -26.20 -28.39
CA GLU A 295 -27.28 -25.12 -28.53
C GLU A 295 -27.52 -24.35 -27.22
N ASP A 296 -27.32 -24.98 -26.06
CA ASP A 296 -27.48 -24.33 -24.76
C ASP A 296 -26.45 -23.18 -24.58
N ARG A 297 -25.24 -23.30 -25.17
CA ARG A 297 -24.26 -22.19 -25.21
C ARG A 297 -24.77 -20.99 -26.02
N ALA A 298 -25.47 -21.26 -27.12
CA ALA A 298 -26.05 -20.20 -27.95
C ALA A 298 -27.15 -19.46 -27.18
N MET A 299 -27.96 -20.20 -26.42
CA MET A 299 -29.01 -19.61 -25.59
C MET A 299 -28.45 -18.79 -24.42
N VAL A 300 -27.46 -19.30 -23.68
CA VAL A 300 -26.79 -18.53 -22.62
C VAL A 300 -26.16 -17.25 -23.18
N ARG A 301 -25.53 -17.32 -24.37
CA ARG A 301 -25.00 -16.14 -25.06
C ARG A 301 -26.09 -15.11 -25.34
N GLN A 302 -27.23 -15.56 -25.88
CA GLN A 302 -28.34 -14.68 -26.23
C GLN A 302 -28.92 -14.00 -24.98
N LEU A 303 -29.12 -14.75 -23.89
CA LEU A 303 -29.63 -14.24 -22.63
C LEU A 303 -28.68 -13.20 -22.02
N LEU A 304 -27.37 -13.48 -21.93
CA LEU A 304 -26.39 -12.52 -21.41
C LEU A 304 -26.26 -11.27 -22.30
N LYS A 305 -26.36 -11.39 -23.63
CA LYS A 305 -26.39 -10.24 -24.54
C LYS A 305 -27.64 -9.39 -24.30
N SER A 306 -28.82 -10.01 -24.27
CA SER A 306 -30.09 -9.32 -24.01
C SER A 306 -30.09 -8.61 -22.65
N MET A 307 -29.54 -9.26 -21.62
CA MET A 307 -29.33 -8.64 -20.32
C MET A 307 -28.39 -7.43 -20.39
N TYR A 308 -27.25 -7.53 -21.10
CA TYR A 308 -26.34 -6.41 -21.25
C TYR A 308 -26.96 -5.25 -22.04
N ASP A 309 -27.68 -5.54 -23.11
CA ASP A 309 -28.31 -4.52 -23.96
C ASP A 309 -29.35 -3.71 -23.17
N SER A 310 -30.05 -4.38 -22.25
CA SER A 310 -31.07 -3.78 -21.38
C SER A 310 -30.47 -3.08 -20.15
N LEU A 311 -29.59 -3.76 -19.40
CA LEU A 311 -29.08 -3.30 -18.10
C LEU A 311 -27.80 -2.46 -18.19
N ARG A 312 -27.04 -2.60 -19.28
CA ARG A 312 -25.75 -1.94 -19.51
C ARG A 312 -24.73 -2.14 -18.38
N ILE A 313 -24.74 -3.30 -17.74
CA ILE A 313 -23.77 -3.66 -16.69
C ILE A 313 -22.54 -4.34 -17.32
N ARG A 314 -21.36 -3.70 -17.27
CA ARG A 314 -20.12 -4.21 -17.88
C ARG A 314 -19.72 -5.60 -17.39
N ASN A 315 -20.06 -5.95 -16.15
CA ASN A 315 -19.82 -7.31 -15.63
C ASN A 315 -20.49 -8.40 -16.48
N ILE A 316 -21.70 -8.15 -17.00
CA ILE A 316 -22.43 -9.10 -17.84
C ILE A 316 -21.67 -9.33 -19.15
N GLN A 317 -21.24 -8.25 -19.79
CA GLN A 317 -20.43 -8.29 -21.00
C GLN A 317 -19.11 -9.04 -20.77
N ARG A 318 -18.47 -8.82 -19.62
CA ARG A 318 -17.25 -9.53 -19.26
C ARG A 318 -17.49 -11.02 -18.99
N SER A 319 -18.54 -11.37 -18.25
CA SER A 319 -18.95 -12.76 -18.01
C SER A 319 -19.13 -13.49 -19.34
N LEU A 320 -19.82 -12.86 -20.30
CA LEU A 320 -19.95 -13.39 -21.65
C LEU A 320 -18.60 -13.55 -22.35
N GLY A 321 -17.73 -12.54 -22.32
CA GLY A 321 -16.40 -12.62 -22.92
C GLY A 321 -15.55 -13.77 -22.35
N ILE A 322 -15.64 -14.01 -21.03
CA ILE A 322 -14.97 -15.14 -20.37
C ILE A 322 -15.53 -16.48 -20.87
N LEU A 323 -16.86 -16.60 -20.97
CA LEU A 323 -17.50 -17.80 -21.50
C LEU A 323 -17.12 -18.05 -22.96
N GLU A 324 -17.10 -17.02 -23.80
CA GLU A 324 -16.72 -17.16 -25.22
C GLU A 324 -15.28 -17.61 -25.39
N MET A 325 -14.35 -17.07 -24.59
CA MET A 325 -12.97 -17.56 -24.53
C MET A 325 -12.93 -19.03 -24.09
N SER A 326 -13.67 -19.40 -23.05
CA SER A 326 -13.73 -20.78 -22.55
C SER A 326 -14.33 -21.75 -23.58
N TRP A 327 -15.40 -21.37 -24.27
CA TRP A 327 -16.07 -22.20 -25.27
C TRP A 327 -15.24 -22.39 -26.54
N SER A 328 -14.31 -21.47 -26.84
CA SER A 328 -13.40 -21.54 -27.98
C SER A 328 -12.23 -22.51 -27.76
N ASN A 329 -11.94 -22.88 -26.51
CA ASN A 329 -10.88 -23.83 -26.18
C ASN A 329 -11.35 -25.28 -26.33
N LYS A 330 -10.54 -26.12 -26.99
CA LYS A 330 -10.85 -27.51 -27.35
C LYS A 330 -10.72 -28.54 -26.21
N GLU A 331 -10.31 -28.14 -25.01
CA GLU A 331 -10.18 -29.06 -23.86
C GLU A 331 -11.51 -29.18 -23.13
N ASP A 332 -12.28 -30.21 -23.49
CA ASP A 332 -13.66 -30.42 -23.03
C ASP A 332 -13.81 -30.95 -21.59
N ASN A 333 -12.71 -31.14 -20.84
CA ASN A 333 -12.76 -31.65 -19.46
C ASN A 333 -12.21 -30.68 -18.40
N ASP A 334 -11.69 -29.53 -18.82
CA ASP A 334 -11.10 -28.58 -17.88
C ASP A 334 -12.18 -27.79 -17.14
N ASP A 335 -12.01 -27.71 -15.81
CA ASP A 335 -12.76 -26.82 -14.94
C ASP A 335 -12.48 -25.34 -15.34
N TRP A 336 -13.52 -24.49 -15.40
CA TRP A 336 -13.36 -23.06 -15.71
C TRP A 336 -12.36 -22.36 -14.77
N GLU A 337 -12.26 -22.80 -13.51
CA GLU A 337 -11.24 -22.29 -12.60
C GLU A 337 -9.83 -22.67 -13.09
N SER A 338 -9.63 -23.90 -13.57
CA SER A 338 -8.38 -24.36 -14.19
C SER A 338 -8.04 -23.53 -15.42
N PHE A 339 -9.04 -23.26 -16.27
CA PHE A 339 -8.93 -22.39 -17.44
C PHE A 339 -8.49 -20.96 -17.08
N LEU A 340 -9.09 -20.33 -16.06
CA LEU A 340 -8.62 -19.04 -15.55
C LEU A 340 -7.18 -19.11 -15.01
N GLY A 341 -6.85 -20.20 -14.31
CA GLY A 341 -5.48 -20.46 -13.84
C GLY A 341 -4.49 -20.53 -15.01
N LYS A 342 -4.82 -21.27 -16.07
CA LYS A 342 -4.03 -21.37 -17.31
C LYS A 342 -3.93 -20.04 -18.05
N MET A 343 -4.96 -19.20 -18.05
CA MET A 343 -4.91 -17.84 -18.62
C MET A 343 -3.98 -16.90 -17.85
N ILE A 344 -4.00 -16.96 -16.52
CA ILE A 344 -3.09 -16.18 -15.66
C ILE A 344 -1.66 -16.69 -15.80
N MET A 345 -1.47 -18.01 -15.81
CA MET A 345 -0.17 -18.64 -16.08
C MET A 345 0.32 -18.36 -17.49
N GLY A 346 -0.55 -18.28 -18.51
CA GLY A 346 -0.18 -17.98 -19.89
C GLY A 346 0.33 -16.55 -20.09
N LYS A 347 -0.13 -15.59 -19.29
CA LYS A 347 0.48 -14.26 -19.20
C LYS A 347 1.84 -14.32 -18.51
N VAL A 348 1.94 -15.04 -17.39
CA VAL A 348 3.21 -15.25 -16.67
C VAL A 348 4.25 -15.99 -17.53
N VAL A 349 3.82 -16.97 -18.33
CA VAL A 349 4.63 -17.73 -19.29
C VAL A 349 4.98 -16.89 -20.52
N ARG A 350 4.14 -15.96 -20.99
CA ARG A 350 4.53 -14.97 -22.01
C ARG A 350 5.58 -13.98 -21.51
N TYR A 351 5.51 -13.56 -20.25
CA TYR A 351 6.56 -12.76 -19.62
C TYR A 351 7.84 -13.58 -19.35
N LEU A 352 7.71 -14.85 -18.95
CA LEU A 352 8.84 -15.77 -18.76
C LEU A 352 9.46 -16.28 -20.06
N THR A 353 8.72 -16.43 -21.15
CA THR A 353 9.28 -16.78 -22.47
C THR A 353 9.96 -15.59 -23.13
N LEU A 354 9.48 -14.35 -22.91
CA LEU A 354 10.27 -13.16 -23.25
C LEU A 354 11.57 -13.08 -22.44
N SER A 355 11.56 -13.45 -21.16
CA SER A 355 12.77 -13.47 -20.32
C SER A 355 13.71 -14.66 -20.58
N LEU A 356 13.21 -15.85 -20.96
CA LEU A 356 14.05 -17.01 -21.28
C LEU A 356 14.66 -16.93 -22.68
N CYS A 357 13.98 -16.32 -23.66
CA CYS A 357 14.58 -16.06 -24.98
C CYS A 357 15.73 -15.06 -24.91
N LEU A 358 15.79 -14.21 -23.88
CA LEU A 358 16.94 -13.32 -23.63
C LEU A 358 18.13 -14.05 -22.97
N ALA A 359 17.91 -15.19 -22.31
CA ALA A 359 18.95 -15.87 -21.51
C ALA A 359 19.71 -16.97 -22.28
N THR A 360 19.22 -17.43 -23.44
CA THR A 360 19.86 -18.50 -24.22
C THR A 360 20.66 -18.02 -25.45
N LEU A 361 20.78 -16.70 -25.66
CA LEU A 361 21.54 -16.12 -26.76
C LEU A 361 23.02 -15.82 -26.44
N THR A 362 23.52 -16.17 -25.26
CA THR A 362 24.91 -15.84 -24.85
C THR A 362 25.88 -17.04 -24.77
N ALA A 363 25.55 -18.21 -25.32
CA ALA A 363 26.52 -19.31 -25.34
C ALA A 363 26.35 -20.25 -26.56
N GLY A 364 27.11 -19.95 -27.62
CA GLY A 364 27.59 -20.97 -28.58
C GLY A 364 26.88 -21.04 -29.93
N HIS A 365 27.28 -20.21 -30.90
CA HIS A 365 28.11 -20.66 -32.02
C HIS A 365 28.49 -19.51 -32.95
N GLU A 366 29.79 -19.44 -33.25
CA GLU A 366 30.34 -18.68 -34.36
C GLU A 366 29.73 -19.13 -35.70
N GLN A 367 29.67 -18.16 -36.62
CA GLN A 367 29.34 -18.28 -38.05
C GLN A 367 27.85 -18.44 -38.42
N HIS A 368 27.11 -17.35 -38.29
CA HIS A 368 26.43 -16.74 -39.45
C HIS A 368 26.37 -15.22 -39.26
N ALA A 369 27.17 -14.52 -40.06
CA ALA A 369 27.10 -13.08 -40.19
C ALA A 369 25.76 -12.69 -40.83
N PHE A 370 24.81 -12.25 -40.00
CA PHE A 370 23.89 -11.19 -40.40
C PHE A 370 24.35 -9.93 -39.68
N VAL A 371 25.11 -9.13 -40.43
CA VAL A 371 25.33 -7.72 -40.12
C VAL A 371 23.95 -7.08 -40.15
N ASP A 372 23.30 -6.95 -38.99
CA ASP A 372 22.34 -5.85 -38.84
C ASP A 372 23.21 -4.61 -38.68
N GLN A 373 23.32 -3.86 -39.77
CA GLN A 373 24.03 -2.59 -39.78
C GLN A 373 23.39 -1.74 -38.68
N GLY A 374 24.17 -1.46 -37.63
CA GLY A 374 23.78 -0.54 -36.59
C GLY A 374 23.31 0.75 -37.23
N GLN A 375 22.00 0.97 -37.23
CA GLN A 375 21.49 2.33 -37.22
C GLN A 375 21.92 2.90 -35.87
N GLN A 376 23.09 3.54 -35.86
CA GLN A 376 23.42 4.52 -34.85
C GLN A 376 22.21 5.46 -34.76
N ILE A 377 21.50 5.41 -33.64
CA ILE A 377 20.48 6.41 -33.33
C ILE A 377 21.23 7.74 -33.40
N SER A 378 20.87 8.60 -34.36
CA SER A 378 21.52 9.90 -34.47
C SER A 378 21.42 10.64 -33.15
N GLU A 379 22.43 11.44 -32.80
CA GLU A 379 22.40 12.26 -31.59
C GLU A 379 21.14 13.14 -31.57
N ASP A 380 20.73 13.65 -32.74
CA ASP A 380 19.48 14.39 -32.92
C ASP A 380 18.24 13.57 -32.55
N ARG A 381 18.18 12.29 -32.95
CA ARG A 381 17.05 11.41 -32.60
C ARG A 381 17.06 11.07 -31.12
N LEU A 382 18.21 10.82 -30.52
CA LEU A 382 18.32 10.59 -29.08
C LEU A 382 17.93 11.83 -28.28
N ALA A 383 18.36 13.03 -28.74
CA ALA A 383 17.97 14.30 -28.15
C ALA A 383 16.45 14.54 -28.28
N GLU A 384 15.85 14.21 -29.43
CA GLU A 384 14.40 14.29 -29.64
C GLU A 384 13.65 13.34 -28.68
N LEU A 385 14.10 12.10 -28.53
CA LEU A 385 13.50 11.14 -27.62
C LEU A 385 13.60 11.61 -26.17
N LYS A 386 14.78 12.11 -25.76
CA LYS A 386 14.97 12.69 -24.43
C LYS A 386 14.01 13.87 -24.20
N ARG A 387 13.92 14.79 -25.15
CA ARG A 387 13.01 15.94 -25.07
C ARG A 387 11.53 15.54 -24.95
N LYS A 388 11.12 14.44 -25.57
CA LYS A 388 9.71 13.98 -25.56
C LYS A 388 9.35 13.15 -24.34
N TRP A 389 10.28 12.33 -23.83
CA TRP A 389 9.95 11.23 -22.92
C TRP A 389 10.77 11.21 -21.63
N ASN A 390 11.81 12.03 -21.49
CA ASN A 390 12.65 12.06 -20.28
C ASN A 390 12.08 12.95 -19.16
N ASP A 391 11.10 13.80 -19.47
CA ASP A 391 10.40 14.60 -18.47
C ASP A 391 9.29 13.77 -17.83
N GLU A 392 9.36 13.63 -16.51
CA GLU A 392 8.37 12.92 -15.70
C GLU A 392 7.49 13.92 -14.94
N TRP A 393 6.20 13.61 -14.84
CA TRP A 393 5.33 14.29 -13.89
C TRP A 393 5.71 13.90 -12.46
N ALA A 394 5.44 14.76 -11.49
CA ALA A 394 5.74 14.51 -10.08
C ALA A 394 5.23 13.13 -9.58
N PHE A 395 4.10 12.67 -10.09
CA PHE A 395 3.45 11.40 -9.72
C PHE A 395 3.84 10.19 -10.60
N SER A 396 4.76 10.36 -11.55
CA SER A 396 5.25 9.31 -12.46
C SER A 396 6.75 9.09 -12.26
N GLY A 397 7.29 8.02 -12.84
CA GLY A 397 8.72 7.73 -12.78
C GLY A 397 9.13 6.85 -11.59
N ILE A 398 10.43 6.59 -11.50
CA ILE A 398 11.02 5.86 -10.37
C ILE A 398 11.10 6.82 -9.19
N SER A 399 10.58 6.41 -8.03
CA SER A 399 10.54 7.25 -6.83
C SER A 399 11.91 7.36 -6.15
N THR A 400 12.81 8.12 -6.75
CA THR A 400 14.03 8.64 -6.11
C THR A 400 13.76 9.97 -5.42
N PHE A 401 14.68 10.38 -4.55
CA PHE A 401 14.59 11.69 -3.91
C PHE A 401 14.60 12.78 -4.98
N ALA A 402 13.56 13.62 -5.03
CA ALA A 402 13.41 14.75 -5.94
C ALA A 402 13.53 14.40 -7.44
N HIS A 403 13.28 13.13 -7.83
CA HIS A 403 13.54 12.61 -9.17
C HIS A 403 15.01 12.78 -9.62
N LEU A 404 15.93 12.81 -8.65
CA LEU A 404 17.36 12.88 -8.92
C LEU A 404 17.83 11.62 -9.65
N PRO A 405 18.89 11.72 -10.47
CA PRO A 405 19.52 10.56 -11.07
C PRO A 405 19.90 9.52 -10.02
N HIS A 406 19.43 8.30 -10.24
CA HIS A 406 19.67 7.17 -9.35
C HIS A 406 20.90 6.38 -9.76
N LEU A 407 21.72 6.02 -8.78
CA LEU A 407 22.73 4.98 -8.93
C LEU A 407 23.03 4.34 -7.58
N LYS A 408 23.31 3.04 -7.54
CA LYS A 408 23.79 2.40 -6.30
C LYS A 408 25.27 2.73 -6.05
N CYS A 409 25.55 3.91 -5.49
CA CYS A 409 26.91 4.46 -5.38
C CYS A 409 27.92 3.52 -4.70
N LEU A 410 27.50 2.74 -3.69
CA LEU A 410 28.36 1.80 -2.96
C LEU A 410 28.99 0.69 -3.84
N VAL A 411 28.44 0.42 -5.02
CA VAL A 411 29.00 -0.56 -5.97
C VAL A 411 29.53 0.09 -7.26
N HIS A 412 29.53 1.43 -7.31
CA HIS A 412 30.01 2.25 -8.42
C HIS A 412 30.98 3.31 -7.89
N PRO A 413 32.21 2.93 -7.51
CA PRO A 413 33.21 3.85 -6.94
C PRO A 413 33.68 4.93 -7.92
N GLU A 414 33.59 4.70 -9.22
CA GLU A 414 33.93 5.63 -10.30
C GLU A 414 32.98 6.83 -10.38
N GLU A 415 31.80 6.72 -9.79
CA GLU A 415 30.75 7.71 -9.89
C GLU A 415 30.88 8.76 -8.79
N LEU A 416 31.22 9.97 -9.22
CA LEU A 416 31.47 11.12 -8.36
C LEU A 416 30.23 12.01 -8.22
N TYR A 417 30.14 12.68 -7.07
CA TYR A 417 29.07 13.61 -6.71
C TYR A 417 29.64 14.68 -5.76
N ASP A 418 28.95 15.81 -5.64
CA ASP A 418 29.26 16.82 -4.62
C ASP A 418 28.37 16.62 -3.38
N ILE A 419 27.13 16.14 -3.60
CA ILE A 419 26.18 15.78 -2.55
C ILE A 419 25.51 14.46 -2.92
N ALA A 420 25.53 13.48 -2.03
CA ALA A 420 24.79 12.23 -2.17
C ALA A 420 23.63 12.17 -1.18
N VAL A 421 22.44 11.87 -1.70
CA VAL A 421 21.30 11.46 -0.89
C VAL A 421 21.34 9.93 -0.74
N ILE A 422 21.38 9.42 0.47
CA ILE A 422 21.49 7.98 0.75
C ILE A 422 20.47 7.58 1.80
N GLY A 423 19.77 6.46 1.63
CA GLY A 423 18.86 5.93 2.65
C GLY A 423 19.54 4.96 3.61
N SER A 424 19.16 5.02 4.89
CA SER A 424 19.62 4.09 5.94
C SER A 424 18.42 3.37 6.58
N PRO A 425 17.80 2.38 5.91
CA PRO A 425 16.57 1.74 6.37
C PRO A 425 16.81 0.79 7.57
N PHE A 426 16.92 1.34 8.78
CA PHE A 426 17.23 0.62 10.02
C PHE A 426 16.40 1.14 11.19
N ASP A 427 15.80 0.29 12.02
CA ASP A 427 15.05 0.74 13.21
C ASP A 427 15.06 -0.29 14.36
N THR A 428 16.11 -1.11 14.46
CA THR A 428 16.21 -2.14 15.50
C THR A 428 16.94 -1.65 16.75
N ALA A 429 17.33 -0.37 16.78
CA ALA A 429 17.88 0.31 17.94
C ALA A 429 16.82 1.16 18.69
N VAL A 430 15.55 1.13 18.26
CA VAL A 430 14.44 1.85 18.91
C VAL A 430 14.01 1.20 20.22
N SER A 431 13.59 2.03 21.17
CA SER A 431 13.09 1.59 22.49
C SER A 431 11.57 1.45 22.57
N TYR A 432 10.81 2.17 21.73
CA TYR A 432 9.34 2.21 21.80
C TYR A 432 8.66 1.72 20.51
N ARG A 433 8.44 2.58 19.52
CA ARG A 433 7.70 2.23 18.30
C ARG A 433 8.64 2.04 17.11
N PRO A 434 8.69 0.85 16.50
CA PRO A 434 9.43 0.65 15.25
C PRO A 434 8.64 1.19 14.04
N GLY A 435 9.30 1.32 12.90
CA GLY A 435 8.72 1.77 11.63
C GLY A 435 9.66 2.64 10.81
N ALA A 436 10.70 3.21 11.42
CA ALA A 436 11.63 4.14 10.78
C ALA A 436 12.46 3.50 9.66
N ARG A 437 12.58 2.16 9.60
CA ARG A 437 13.21 1.45 8.48
C ARG A 437 12.52 1.70 7.13
N PHE A 438 11.26 2.15 7.14
CA PHE A 438 10.51 2.52 5.94
C PHE A 438 10.54 4.02 5.64
N GLY A 439 11.11 4.83 6.53
CA GLY A 439 11.30 6.27 6.38
C GLY A 439 11.97 6.69 5.07
N PRO A 440 13.11 6.09 4.65
CA PRO A 440 13.81 6.50 3.43
C PRO A 440 12.91 6.41 2.18
N ARG A 441 12.07 5.38 2.10
CA ARG A 441 11.12 5.21 0.99
C ARG A 441 10.02 6.27 1.03
N ALA A 442 9.47 6.57 2.21
CA ALA A 442 8.42 7.56 2.34
C ALA A 442 8.93 8.97 2.04
N ILE A 443 10.13 9.33 2.49
CA ILE A 443 10.74 10.63 2.20
C ILE A 443 10.97 10.81 0.69
N ARG A 444 11.45 9.76 -0.01
CA ARG A 444 11.58 9.79 -1.48
C ARG A 444 10.22 10.01 -2.16
N ALA A 445 9.19 9.26 -1.76
CA ALA A 445 7.84 9.45 -2.32
C ALA A 445 7.31 10.86 -2.07
N ALA A 446 7.47 11.40 -0.86
CA ALA A 446 7.02 12.73 -0.50
C ALA A 446 7.77 13.85 -1.23
N SER A 447 9.03 13.62 -1.61
CA SER A 447 9.86 14.56 -2.38
C SER A 447 9.45 14.70 -3.85
N ALA A 448 8.48 13.91 -4.33
CA ALA A 448 8.02 13.87 -5.72
C ALA A 448 7.73 15.22 -6.38
N ARG A 449 7.33 16.24 -5.60
CA ARG A 449 7.05 17.60 -6.10
C ARG A 449 8.29 18.49 -6.25
N GLN A 450 9.44 18.07 -5.73
CA GLN A 450 10.70 18.82 -5.72
C GLN A 450 11.55 18.50 -6.96
N THR A 451 10.98 18.44 -8.16
CA THR A 451 11.75 18.12 -9.38
C THR A 451 12.75 19.23 -9.72
N ALA A 452 13.80 18.93 -10.48
CA ALA A 452 14.73 19.95 -10.99
C ALA A 452 14.00 21.08 -11.75
N ASN A 453 12.93 20.78 -12.48
CA ASN A 453 12.09 21.76 -13.18
C ASN A 453 11.24 22.65 -12.24
N ARG A 454 11.03 22.24 -10.98
CA ARG A 454 10.27 22.97 -9.95
C ARG A 454 11.08 23.20 -8.66
N GLY A 455 12.40 23.21 -8.78
CA GLY A 455 13.34 23.29 -7.66
C GLY A 455 13.77 24.71 -7.28
N PHE A 456 13.23 25.77 -7.89
CA PHE A 456 13.67 27.12 -7.58
C PHE A 456 13.27 27.54 -6.15
N ASN A 457 14.25 27.91 -5.32
CA ASN A 457 14.01 28.44 -3.98
C ASN A 457 13.95 29.98 -4.03
N PRO A 458 12.78 30.61 -3.93
CA PRO A 458 12.65 32.07 -4.06
C PRO A 458 13.34 32.85 -2.95
N ARG A 459 13.50 32.25 -1.75
CA ARG A 459 14.22 32.89 -0.64
C ARG A 459 15.74 32.84 -0.86
N ALA A 460 16.24 31.72 -1.37
CA ALA A 460 17.68 31.57 -1.65
C ALA A 460 18.09 32.28 -2.95
N GLY A 461 17.16 32.48 -3.88
CA GLY A 461 17.39 33.15 -5.16
C GLY A 461 18.00 32.24 -6.24
N PHE A 462 17.95 30.91 -6.05
CA PHE A 462 18.46 29.95 -7.03
C PHE A 462 17.76 28.58 -6.89
N ASN A 463 17.96 27.71 -7.88
CA ASN A 463 17.53 26.31 -7.86
C ASN A 463 18.74 25.44 -7.48
N PRO A 464 18.74 24.74 -6.33
CA PRO A 464 19.89 23.97 -5.91
C PRO A 464 20.09 22.70 -6.73
N TYR A 465 19.04 22.11 -7.29
CA TYR A 465 19.13 20.88 -8.11
C TYR A 465 19.78 21.11 -9.48
N THR A 466 19.78 22.34 -9.97
CA THR A 466 20.39 22.72 -11.25
C THR A 466 21.55 23.70 -11.08
N SER A 467 22.09 23.82 -9.86
CA SER A 467 23.24 24.68 -9.56
C SER A 467 24.56 23.98 -9.90
N TRP A 468 25.67 24.44 -9.32
CA TRP A 468 27.01 23.92 -9.56
C TRP A 468 27.22 22.47 -9.05
N ALA A 469 26.49 22.07 -8.00
CA ALA A 469 26.69 20.81 -7.32
C ALA A 469 26.06 19.64 -8.09
N THR A 470 26.82 18.58 -8.28
CA THR A 470 26.29 17.30 -8.76
C THR A 470 25.64 16.56 -7.61
N ILE A 471 24.31 16.42 -7.67
CA ILE A 471 23.50 15.78 -6.63
C ILE A 471 22.93 14.47 -7.17
N LYS A 472 23.09 13.37 -6.41
CA LYS A 472 22.60 12.04 -6.80
C LYS A 472 21.84 11.34 -5.68
N ASP A 473 20.86 10.51 -6.05
CA ASP A 473 20.27 9.53 -5.13
C ASP A 473 21.07 8.22 -5.21
N CYS A 474 21.83 7.96 -4.16
CA CYS A 474 22.75 6.83 -4.05
C CYS A 474 22.09 5.50 -3.65
N GLY A 475 20.75 5.47 -3.57
CA GLY A 475 20.00 4.29 -3.10
C GLY A 475 20.07 4.12 -1.59
N ASP A 476 20.06 2.88 -1.12
CA ASP A 476 20.05 2.55 0.30
C ASP A 476 21.26 1.72 0.71
N ILE A 477 21.69 1.88 1.96
CA ILE A 477 22.68 1.01 2.60
C ILE A 477 22.00 -0.36 2.87
N PRO A 478 22.62 -1.50 2.51
CA PRO A 478 22.06 -2.83 2.74
C PRO A 478 22.27 -3.29 4.19
N ILE A 479 21.49 -2.76 5.12
CA ILE A 479 21.65 -2.96 6.57
C ILE A 479 20.95 -4.24 7.04
N ASN A 480 21.60 -5.00 7.91
CA ASN A 480 21.03 -6.19 8.54
C ASN A 480 19.94 -5.78 9.56
N PRO A 481 18.72 -6.34 9.48
CA PRO A 481 17.61 -5.98 10.37
C PRO A 481 17.49 -6.90 11.60
N PHE A 482 18.48 -7.72 11.92
CA PHE A 482 18.43 -8.75 12.96
C PHE A 482 19.58 -8.65 13.96
N ASP A 483 20.70 -8.04 13.56
CA ASP A 483 21.92 -7.93 14.37
C ASP A 483 22.41 -6.49 14.36
N ASN A 484 22.27 -5.81 15.51
CA ASN A 484 22.62 -4.41 15.69
C ASN A 484 24.13 -4.17 15.59
N GLU A 485 24.97 -5.13 16.00
CA GLU A 485 26.42 -5.00 15.93
C GLU A 485 26.89 -5.05 14.46
N LEU A 486 26.35 -6.02 13.71
CA LEU A 486 26.60 -6.11 12.28
C LEU A 486 26.03 -4.89 11.54
N ALA A 487 24.83 -4.43 11.88
CA ALA A 487 24.22 -3.25 11.29
C ALA A 487 25.08 -1.99 11.49
N LEU A 488 25.54 -1.75 12.71
CA LEU A 488 26.44 -0.63 13.04
C LEU A 488 27.73 -0.68 12.21
N ARG A 489 28.33 -1.86 12.06
CA ARG A 489 29.50 -2.06 11.21
C ARG A 489 29.21 -1.76 9.74
N GLN A 490 28.13 -2.31 9.19
CA GLN A 490 27.74 -2.09 7.79
C GLN A 490 27.49 -0.61 7.48
N MET A 491 26.79 0.09 8.38
CA MET A 491 26.56 1.53 8.26
C MET A 491 27.89 2.30 8.30
N THR A 492 28.77 1.99 9.25
CA THR A 492 30.09 2.65 9.37
C THR A 492 30.92 2.48 8.10
N GLU A 493 31.05 1.24 7.59
CA GLU A 493 31.82 0.97 6.37
C GLU A 493 31.22 1.68 5.14
N ALA A 494 29.89 1.71 5.02
CA ALA A 494 29.21 2.41 3.94
C ALA A 494 29.41 3.93 3.99
N PHE A 495 29.31 4.55 5.17
CA PHE A 495 29.57 5.98 5.33
C PHE A 495 31.02 6.35 5.02
N VAL A 496 31.98 5.54 5.47
CA VAL A 496 33.41 5.71 5.13
C VAL A 496 33.60 5.65 3.62
N GLU A 497 33.10 4.60 2.95
CA GLU A 497 33.23 4.41 1.50
C GLU A 497 32.66 5.58 0.69
N LEU A 498 31.53 6.15 1.10
CA LEU A 498 30.91 7.27 0.38
C LEU A 498 31.59 8.61 0.69
N ALA A 499 31.89 8.91 1.96
CA ALA A 499 32.44 10.20 2.37
C ALA A 499 33.90 10.42 1.94
N HIS A 500 34.68 9.34 1.78
CA HIS A 500 36.10 9.45 1.42
C HIS A 500 36.35 9.70 -0.07
N ARG A 501 35.32 9.62 -0.92
CA ARG A 501 35.43 9.85 -2.36
C ARG A 501 35.87 11.28 -2.68
N PRO A 502 36.53 11.51 -3.83
CA PRO A 502 36.69 12.86 -4.34
C PRO A 502 35.33 13.42 -4.76
N SER A 503 35.09 14.72 -4.53
CA SER A 503 33.90 15.36 -5.07
C SER A 503 34.02 15.58 -6.57
N LYS A 504 32.87 15.69 -7.25
CA LYS A 504 32.84 15.92 -8.70
C LYS A 504 33.47 17.27 -9.09
N SER A 505 33.23 18.31 -8.29
CA SER A 505 33.82 19.64 -8.50
C SER A 505 35.28 19.76 -8.06
N GLY A 506 35.78 18.81 -7.25
CA GLY A 506 37.16 18.77 -6.76
C GLY A 506 37.52 19.84 -5.71
N THR A 507 36.56 20.66 -5.28
CA THR A 507 36.83 21.79 -4.37
C THR A 507 36.76 21.43 -2.89
N GLN A 508 35.90 20.47 -2.53
CA GLN A 508 35.60 20.07 -1.15
C GLN A 508 35.34 18.55 -1.09
N LYS A 509 35.31 17.94 0.10
CA LYS A 509 34.82 16.55 0.22
C LYS A 509 33.31 16.49 -0.09
N PRO A 510 32.82 15.36 -0.63
CA PRO A 510 31.38 15.20 -0.86
C PRO A 510 30.63 15.21 0.47
N ARG A 511 29.37 15.68 0.45
CA ARG A 511 28.48 15.65 1.61
C ARG A 511 27.46 14.55 1.44
N LEU A 512 27.10 13.92 2.55
CA LEU A 512 26.04 12.94 2.61
C LEU A 512 24.82 13.56 3.29
N ILE A 513 23.65 13.39 2.67
CA ILE A 513 22.36 13.63 3.30
C ILE A 513 21.68 12.28 3.45
N THR A 514 21.59 11.80 4.68
CA THR A 514 21.00 10.51 5.01
C THR A 514 19.49 10.63 5.20
N LEU A 515 18.73 9.74 4.57
CA LEU A 515 17.29 9.61 4.77
C LEU A 515 17.00 8.44 5.69
N GLY A 516 16.23 8.71 6.75
CA GLY A 516 15.51 7.74 7.57
C GLY A 516 16.38 6.74 8.32
N GLY A 517 15.66 5.79 8.92
CA GLY A 517 16.16 4.98 10.02
C GLY A 517 15.89 5.64 11.37
N ASP A 518 16.15 4.90 12.45
CA ASP A 518 16.20 5.45 13.80
C ASP A 518 17.46 6.31 14.00
N HIS A 519 17.48 7.11 15.07
CA HIS A 519 18.55 8.11 15.29
C HIS A 519 19.94 7.48 15.53
N SER A 520 20.01 6.18 15.80
CA SER A 520 21.27 5.49 16.08
C SER A 520 22.29 5.58 14.92
N LEU A 521 21.84 5.88 13.70
CA LEU A 521 22.69 6.09 12.51
C LEU A 521 23.62 7.30 12.58
N ALA A 522 23.41 8.23 13.52
CA ALA A 522 24.31 9.36 13.72
C ALA A 522 25.72 8.89 14.13
N LEU A 523 25.83 7.86 14.97
CA LEU A 523 27.12 7.31 15.41
C LEU A 523 28.00 6.81 14.26
N PRO A 524 27.55 5.91 13.36
CA PRO A 524 28.38 5.47 12.23
C PRO A 524 28.71 6.62 11.26
N ALA A 525 27.83 7.61 11.09
CA ALA A 525 28.12 8.79 10.28
C ALA A 525 29.24 9.67 10.90
N LEU A 526 29.18 9.91 12.22
CA LEU A 526 30.22 10.64 12.95
C LEU A 526 31.57 9.93 12.94
N ARG A 527 31.58 8.59 13.08
CA ARG A 527 32.82 7.79 12.94
C ARG A 527 33.47 7.98 11.57
N ALA A 528 32.67 8.04 10.51
CA ALA A 528 33.18 8.27 9.15
C ALA A 528 33.68 9.71 8.96
N LEU A 529 32.95 10.71 9.48
CA LEU A 529 33.34 12.12 9.39
C LEU A 529 34.61 12.43 10.20
N ASN A 530 34.79 11.78 11.35
CA ASN A 530 35.98 11.96 12.20
C ASN A 530 37.29 11.59 11.46
N GLN A 531 37.26 10.61 10.56
CA GLN A 531 38.41 10.25 9.73
C GLN A 531 38.80 11.35 8.71
N LEU A 532 37.85 12.24 8.38
CA LEU A 532 38.04 13.33 7.41
C LEU A 532 38.35 14.68 8.08
N TYR A 533 37.69 14.95 9.20
CA TYR A 533 37.67 16.29 9.81
C TYR A 533 38.17 16.33 11.26
N GLY A 534 38.40 15.17 11.88
CA GLY A 534 38.46 15.09 13.35
C GLY A 534 37.08 15.31 13.98
N PRO A 535 37.03 15.61 15.28
CA PRO A 535 35.76 15.84 15.98
C PRO A 535 34.97 16.98 15.34
N VAL A 536 33.67 16.77 15.12
CA VAL A 536 32.78 17.75 14.47
C VAL A 536 31.75 18.29 15.45
N ALA A 537 31.29 19.52 15.25
CA ALA A 537 30.16 20.04 16.00
C ALA A 537 28.87 19.33 15.56
N VAL A 538 27.98 19.03 16.50
CA VAL A 538 26.67 18.47 16.21
C VAL A 538 25.61 19.54 16.41
N LEU A 539 24.85 19.84 15.35
CA LEU A 539 23.60 20.59 15.46
C LEU A 539 22.46 19.58 15.44
N HIS A 540 21.85 19.37 16.61
CA HIS A 540 20.86 18.34 16.87
C HIS A 540 19.48 18.98 17.06
N PHE A 541 18.57 18.76 16.11
CA PHE A 541 17.17 19.14 16.25
C PHE A 541 16.34 17.93 16.68
N ASP A 542 15.84 17.94 17.91
CA ASP A 542 15.18 16.79 18.54
C ASP A 542 14.35 17.24 19.75
N ALA A 543 13.31 16.49 20.09
CA ALA A 543 12.64 16.58 21.39
C ALA A 543 13.50 16.01 22.55
N HIS A 544 14.41 15.08 22.26
CA HIS A 544 15.22 14.31 23.19
C HIS A 544 16.70 14.72 23.20
N LEU A 545 17.40 14.31 24.26
CA LEU A 545 18.83 14.59 24.43
C LEU A 545 19.69 13.64 23.58
N ASP A 546 19.32 12.36 23.57
CA ASP A 546 20.04 11.26 22.90
C ASP A 546 21.53 11.09 23.28
N THR A 547 21.89 11.76 24.38
CA THR A 547 23.18 11.71 25.07
C THR A 547 23.09 10.86 26.34
N TRP A 548 22.10 9.97 26.45
CA TRP A 548 21.91 9.16 27.65
C TRP A 548 22.97 8.06 27.79
N HIS A 549 23.50 7.92 29.01
CA HIS A 549 24.26 6.72 29.36
C HIS A 549 23.36 5.48 29.13
N PRO A 550 23.83 4.42 28.45
CA PRO A 550 23.00 3.26 28.10
C PRO A 550 22.23 2.62 29.27
N ALA A 551 22.81 2.64 30.48
CA ALA A 551 22.17 2.16 31.72
C ALA A 551 20.95 2.98 32.19
N LYS A 552 20.65 4.13 31.59
CA LYS A 552 19.45 4.95 31.88
C LYS A 552 18.18 4.29 31.35
N TYR A 553 18.29 3.41 30.34
CA TYR A 553 17.19 2.55 29.94
C TYR A 553 17.04 1.40 30.95
N PRO A 554 15.88 1.29 31.63
CA PRO A 554 15.70 0.30 32.69
C PRO A 554 15.71 -1.11 32.12
N SER A 555 16.76 -1.88 32.39
CA SER A 555 16.85 -3.28 32.04
C SER A 555 17.55 -4.09 33.12
N ALA A 556 16.97 -5.24 33.47
CA ALA A 556 17.60 -6.22 34.37
C ALA A 556 18.73 -7.00 33.68
N TRP A 557 18.82 -6.94 32.35
CA TRP A 557 19.81 -7.63 31.54
C TRP A 557 20.49 -6.66 30.57
N SER A 558 21.82 -6.66 30.54
CA SER A 558 22.61 -5.80 29.66
C SER A 558 23.62 -6.62 28.86
N SER A 559 23.80 -6.25 27.59
CA SER A 559 24.91 -6.69 26.74
C SER A 559 25.56 -5.49 26.08
N GLU A 560 26.79 -5.63 25.57
CA GLU A 560 27.45 -4.59 24.77
C GLU A 560 26.58 -4.17 23.58
N GLN A 561 25.94 -5.12 22.91
CA GLN A 561 25.04 -4.85 21.77
C GLN A 561 23.81 -4.02 22.17
N SER A 562 23.26 -4.23 23.37
CA SER A 562 22.11 -3.45 23.87
C SER A 562 22.45 -2.00 24.21
N GLN A 563 23.74 -1.68 24.37
CA GLN A 563 24.17 -0.32 24.64
C GLN A 563 24.04 0.60 23.42
N PHE A 564 24.07 0.04 22.20
CA PHE A 564 23.79 0.77 20.97
C PHE A 564 22.28 0.83 20.74
N ASN A 565 21.70 1.99 21.06
CA ASN A 565 20.30 2.30 20.85
C ASN A 565 20.13 3.75 20.38
N HIS A 566 18.91 4.11 20.00
CA HIS A 566 18.64 5.43 19.42
C HIS A 566 18.73 6.61 20.38
N GLY A 567 18.84 6.40 21.71
CA GLY A 567 19.03 7.50 22.67
C GLY A 567 20.37 7.50 23.39
N SER A 568 21.31 6.61 23.01
CA SER A 568 22.65 6.51 23.60
C SER A 568 23.78 6.74 22.60
N MET A 569 23.47 6.95 21.33
CA MET A 569 24.46 7.04 20.26
C MET A 569 25.38 8.26 20.41
N TYR A 570 24.89 9.40 20.92
CA TYR A 570 25.75 10.56 21.21
C TYR A 570 26.59 10.37 22.47
N TRP A 571 26.09 9.62 23.46
CA TRP A 571 26.92 9.20 24.61
C TRP A 571 28.13 8.38 24.14
N ILE A 572 27.89 7.41 23.26
CA ILE A 572 28.96 6.59 22.67
C ILE A 572 29.89 7.48 21.82
N ALA A 573 29.34 8.36 20.98
CA ALA A 573 30.11 9.24 20.11
C ALA A 573 30.99 10.23 20.91
N SER A 574 30.50 10.76 22.03
CA SER A 574 31.26 11.61 22.94
C SER A 574 32.43 10.85 23.58
N ASN A 575 32.19 9.63 24.08
CA ASN A 575 33.24 8.78 24.65
C ASN A 575 34.29 8.34 23.63
N GLU A 576 33.91 8.21 22.36
CA GLU A 576 34.83 7.96 21.24
C GLU A 576 35.56 9.22 20.75
N GLY A 577 35.24 10.39 21.31
CA GLY A 577 35.86 11.66 20.94
C GLY A 577 35.45 12.15 19.55
N LEU A 578 34.25 11.82 19.07
CA LEU A 578 33.77 12.18 17.73
C LEU A 578 33.11 13.56 17.68
N ILE A 579 32.71 14.09 18.84
CA ILE A 579 31.98 15.35 18.99
C ILE A 579 32.93 16.45 19.45
N ALA A 580 32.88 17.60 18.78
CA ALA A 580 33.62 18.78 19.19
C ALA A 580 33.02 19.35 20.48
N ASN A 581 33.83 19.36 21.55
CA ASN A 581 33.38 19.79 22.87
C ASN A 581 33.09 21.30 22.90
N GLY A 582 31.93 21.68 23.42
CA GLY A 582 31.54 23.07 23.69
C GLY A 582 31.00 23.85 22.50
N SER A 583 30.87 23.22 21.33
CA SER A 583 30.33 23.83 20.10
C SER A 583 29.14 23.07 19.52
N SER A 584 28.60 22.09 20.24
CA SER A 584 27.41 21.33 19.82
C SER A 584 26.14 21.92 20.44
N VAL A 585 25.01 21.80 19.76
CA VAL A 585 23.74 22.41 20.17
C VAL A 585 22.60 21.42 20.01
N HIS A 586 21.80 21.25 21.07
CA HIS A 586 20.47 20.68 21.02
C HIS A 586 19.42 21.78 20.84
N ALA A 587 18.44 21.56 19.98
CA ALA A 587 17.44 22.55 19.63
C ALA A 587 16.04 21.92 19.50
N GLY A 588 15.11 22.32 20.39
CA GLY A 588 13.73 21.83 20.41
C GLY A 588 13.42 20.87 21.57
N LEU A 589 14.34 20.79 22.56
CA LEU A 589 14.25 19.86 23.67
C LEU A 589 13.00 20.08 24.52
N ARG A 590 12.33 18.97 24.85
CA ARG A 590 11.18 18.94 25.78
C ARG A 590 10.96 17.58 26.44
N THR A 591 11.90 16.65 26.27
CA THR A 591 11.85 15.32 26.89
C THR A 591 11.84 15.39 28.42
N ARG A 592 11.31 14.34 29.04
CA ARG A 592 11.37 14.13 30.48
C ARG A 592 12.72 13.55 30.87
N LEU A 593 13.28 14.04 31.97
CA LEU A 593 14.50 13.48 32.55
C LEU A 593 14.22 12.23 33.38
N SER A 594 15.24 11.42 33.56
CA SER A 594 15.26 10.27 34.45
C SER A 594 15.47 10.68 35.92
N GLY A 595 14.93 9.88 36.83
CA GLY A 595 15.10 10.07 38.27
C GLY A 595 14.41 11.32 38.84
N ASP A 596 14.91 11.78 39.99
CA ASP A 596 14.34 12.89 40.77
C ASP A 596 15.25 14.14 40.77
N GLY A 597 16.18 14.25 39.82
CA GLY A 597 17.24 15.28 39.81
C GLY A 597 17.67 15.74 38.42
N TRP A 598 18.80 16.45 38.36
CA TRP A 598 19.34 17.08 37.14
C TRP A 598 20.45 16.27 36.47
N ASP A 599 20.69 15.05 36.92
CA ASP A 599 21.85 14.23 36.49
C ASP A 599 21.95 14.07 34.97
N ASP A 600 20.82 13.95 34.26
CA ASP A 600 20.82 13.83 32.80
C ASP A 600 21.32 15.11 32.11
N TYR A 601 21.01 16.28 32.65
CA TYR A 601 21.56 17.55 32.15
C TYR A 601 23.02 17.74 32.54
N ASP A 602 23.42 17.30 33.74
CA ASP A 602 24.82 17.32 34.14
C ASP A 602 25.68 16.40 33.25
N ASP A 603 25.15 15.24 32.86
CA ASP A 603 25.77 14.31 31.92
C ASP A 603 25.83 14.89 30.50
N ASP A 604 24.78 15.59 30.05
CA ASP A 604 24.74 16.28 28.75
C ASP A 604 25.75 17.44 28.68
N ASP A 605 25.86 18.25 29.75
CA ASP A 605 26.83 19.34 29.87
C ASP A 605 28.27 18.85 29.74
N ARG A 606 28.58 17.67 30.31
CA ARG A 606 29.92 17.06 30.19
C ARG A 606 30.25 16.62 28.77
N GLN A 607 29.24 16.36 27.94
CA GLN A 607 29.39 16.00 26.54
C GLN A 607 29.49 17.24 25.62
N GLY A 608 29.27 18.44 26.16
CA GLY A 608 29.54 19.71 25.49
C GLY A 608 28.40 20.22 24.62
N PHE A 609 27.16 19.81 24.91
CA PHE A 609 25.96 20.32 24.23
C PHE A 609 25.39 21.54 24.93
N PHE A 610 25.12 22.58 24.15
CA PHE A 610 24.29 23.70 24.58
C PHE A 610 22.83 23.39 24.28
N ARG A 611 21.96 23.53 25.27
CA ARG A 611 20.53 23.18 25.15
C ARG A 611 19.68 24.41 24.84
N ILE A 612 18.87 24.31 23.79
CA ILE A 612 17.74 25.20 23.49
C ILE A 612 16.47 24.36 23.59
N SER A 613 15.66 24.64 24.61
CA SER A 613 14.37 24.01 24.79
C SER A 613 13.35 24.44 23.74
N ALA A 614 12.26 23.68 23.61
CA ALA A 614 11.16 24.06 22.73
C ALA A 614 10.57 25.43 23.12
N ASP A 615 10.40 25.69 24.42
CA ASP A 615 9.78 26.90 24.97
C ASP A 615 10.65 28.16 24.80
N ASP A 616 11.99 28.02 24.75
CA ASP A 616 12.91 29.16 24.58
C ASP A 616 12.60 30.00 23.34
N ILE A 617 11.97 29.41 22.32
CA ILE A 617 11.58 30.09 21.08
C ILE A 617 10.69 31.31 21.35
N ASP A 618 9.86 31.27 22.40
CA ASP A 618 8.95 32.35 22.75
C ASP A 618 9.68 33.55 23.37
N ASP A 619 10.80 33.28 24.07
CA ASP A 619 11.54 34.29 24.83
C ASP A 619 12.70 34.92 24.06
N ILE A 620 13.29 34.19 23.09
CA ILE A 620 14.52 34.65 22.41
C ILE A 620 14.26 35.33 21.05
N GLY A 621 13.01 35.68 20.75
CA GLY A 621 12.63 36.37 19.51
C GLY A 621 12.24 35.44 18.37
N GLY A 622 11.64 34.28 18.71
CA GLY A 622 11.12 33.33 17.74
C GLY A 622 12.20 32.54 16.99
N PRO A 623 11.85 31.95 15.84
CA PRO A 623 12.76 31.17 15.00
C PRO A 623 14.07 31.88 14.61
N ALA A 624 14.05 33.21 14.48
CA ALA A 624 15.25 33.99 14.14
C ALA A 624 16.22 34.09 15.33
N GLY A 625 15.68 34.19 16.55
CA GLY A 625 16.44 34.17 17.78
C GLY A 625 17.15 32.85 18.01
N VAL A 626 16.41 31.74 17.86
CA VAL A 626 16.96 30.37 17.93
C VAL A 626 18.12 30.21 16.93
N ALA A 627 17.91 30.57 15.67
CA ALA A 627 18.95 30.45 14.64
C ALA A 627 20.19 31.31 14.95
N LYS A 628 20.00 32.53 15.45
CA LYS A 628 21.10 33.42 15.85
C LYS A 628 21.92 32.76 16.97
N LEU A 629 21.25 32.24 18.01
CA LEU A 629 21.90 31.58 19.13
C LEU A 629 22.67 30.33 18.69
N ILE A 630 22.08 29.51 17.80
CA ILE A 630 22.78 28.36 17.19
C ILE A 630 24.07 28.82 16.51
N VAL A 631 24.02 29.83 15.65
CA VAL A 631 25.21 30.33 14.93
C VAL A 631 26.25 30.92 15.88
N GLU A 632 25.83 31.61 16.95
CA GLU A 632 26.73 32.15 17.97
C GLU A 632 27.47 31.05 18.75
N LYS A 633 26.80 29.93 19.04
CA LYS A 633 27.39 28.80 19.78
C LYS A 633 28.31 27.93 18.93
N ILE A 634 27.91 27.65 17.69
CA ILE A 634 28.67 26.76 16.80
C ILE A 634 29.77 27.52 16.04
N GLY A 635 29.49 28.75 15.59
CA GLY A 635 30.33 29.48 14.65
C GLY A 635 30.17 28.99 13.20
N THR A 636 30.80 29.70 12.26
CA THR A 636 30.60 29.46 10.81
C THR A 636 31.67 28.57 10.17
N GLU A 637 32.78 28.32 10.85
CA GLU A 637 33.96 27.62 10.27
C GLU A 637 34.07 26.16 10.71
N ILE A 638 33.65 25.84 11.93
CA ILE A 638 33.74 24.48 12.49
C ILE A 638 32.88 23.53 11.64
N PRO A 639 33.41 22.37 11.20
CA PRO A 639 32.61 21.35 10.52
C PRO A 639 31.40 20.94 11.37
N VAL A 640 30.21 20.98 10.78
CA VAL A 640 28.94 20.67 11.45
C VAL A 640 28.32 19.42 10.84
N TYR A 641 27.98 18.45 11.69
CA TYR A 641 27.00 17.43 11.38
C TYR A 641 25.61 17.92 11.80
N LEU A 642 24.72 18.10 10.83
CA LEU A 642 23.37 18.61 11.08
C LEU A 642 22.39 17.43 11.10
N SER A 643 21.90 17.10 12.29
CA SER A 643 20.99 15.98 12.49
C SER A 643 19.59 16.48 12.86
N VAL A 644 18.57 15.96 12.17
CA VAL A 644 17.17 16.33 12.40
C VAL A 644 16.35 15.09 12.72
N ASP A 645 16.01 14.92 13.99
CA ASP A 645 14.89 14.08 14.39
C ASP A 645 13.59 14.76 13.96
N ILE A 646 12.70 14.02 13.30
CA ILE A 646 11.42 14.55 12.87
C ILE A 646 10.48 14.84 14.06
N ASP A 647 10.71 14.22 15.21
CA ASP A 647 9.93 14.41 16.43
C ASP A 647 10.19 15.74 17.12
N VAL A 648 11.20 16.53 16.68
CA VAL A 648 11.32 17.94 17.07
C VAL A 648 10.08 18.75 16.69
N VAL A 649 9.38 18.32 15.63
CA VAL A 649 8.13 18.91 15.17
C VAL A 649 6.96 18.33 15.97
N ASP A 650 6.03 19.18 16.39
CA ASP A 650 4.88 18.77 17.17
C ASP A 650 4.12 17.59 16.51
N PRO A 651 3.69 16.56 17.27
CA PRO A 651 2.99 15.40 16.72
C PRO A 651 1.68 15.73 15.99
N GLY A 652 1.08 16.91 16.21
CA GLY A 652 -0.03 17.39 15.39
C GLY A 652 0.34 17.63 13.93
N LEU A 653 1.61 17.88 13.63
CA LEU A 653 2.17 18.16 12.30
C LEU A 653 3.11 17.04 11.80
N ALA A 654 3.78 16.32 12.70
CA ALA A 654 4.67 15.19 12.40
C ALA A 654 4.34 13.95 13.26
N PRO A 655 3.14 13.33 13.12
CA PRO A 655 2.73 12.19 13.93
C PRO A 655 3.49 10.89 13.62
N GLY A 656 4.16 10.83 12.47
CA GLY A 656 4.85 9.67 11.94
C GLY A 656 6.24 9.45 12.55
N THR A 657 6.33 9.31 13.87
CA THR A 657 7.60 9.09 14.58
C THR A 657 7.47 8.04 15.70
N GLY A 658 8.61 7.50 16.15
CA GLY A 658 8.72 6.50 17.20
C GLY A 658 8.30 7.03 18.57
N THR A 659 8.83 8.19 18.96
CA THR A 659 8.78 8.77 20.32
C THR A 659 8.15 10.17 20.31
N PRO A 660 6.86 10.33 19.97
CA PRO A 660 6.27 11.66 19.84
C PRO A 660 6.14 12.36 21.20
N GLU A 661 6.71 13.57 21.30
CA GLU A 661 6.54 14.46 22.47
C GLU A 661 5.65 15.68 22.12
N PRO A 662 4.51 15.90 22.79
CA PRO A 662 3.66 17.08 22.55
C PRO A 662 4.34 18.42 22.90
N GLY A 663 3.89 19.51 22.30
CA GLY A 663 4.43 20.86 22.56
C GLY A 663 5.70 21.17 21.76
N GLY A 664 5.83 20.57 20.58
CA GLY A 664 6.97 20.78 19.70
C GLY A 664 6.85 22.02 18.84
N TRP A 665 7.89 22.29 18.05
CA TRP A 665 7.83 23.37 17.08
C TRP A 665 6.92 23.02 15.90
N THR A 666 6.37 24.05 15.26
CA THR A 666 5.70 23.88 13.99
C THR A 666 6.72 23.63 12.87
N SER A 667 6.30 22.92 11.82
CA SER A 667 7.13 22.73 10.62
C SER A 667 7.60 24.06 10.02
N ARG A 668 6.78 25.12 10.12
CA ARG A 668 7.12 26.49 9.69
C ARG A 668 8.28 27.08 10.50
N GLU A 669 8.29 26.88 11.81
CA GLU A 669 9.33 27.41 12.70
C GLU A 669 10.66 26.71 12.44
N LEU A 670 10.66 25.37 12.39
CA LEU A 670 11.86 24.60 12.04
C LEU A 670 12.43 25.00 10.68
N ILE A 671 11.59 25.10 9.64
CA ILE A 671 12.01 25.57 8.30
C ILE A 671 12.61 26.98 8.38
N ARG A 672 12.04 27.86 9.21
CA ARG A 672 12.56 29.22 9.38
C ARG A 672 13.92 29.20 10.09
N ILE A 673 14.14 28.34 11.07
CA ILE A 673 15.44 28.17 11.73
C ILE A 673 16.48 27.66 10.73
N LEU A 674 16.17 26.56 10.03
CA LEU A 674 17.05 25.96 9.00
C LEU A 674 17.51 26.99 7.95
N ARG A 675 16.61 27.87 7.51
CA ARG A 675 16.92 28.94 6.54
C ARG A 675 17.86 30.03 7.06
N ASN A 676 17.98 30.19 8.38
CA ASN A 676 18.82 31.22 9.01
C ASN A 676 20.13 30.65 9.58
N VAL A 677 20.29 29.31 9.59
CA VAL A 677 21.58 28.65 9.88
C VAL A 677 22.33 28.28 8.59
N ASP A 678 21.95 28.86 7.45
CA ASP A 678 22.52 28.55 6.13
C ASP A 678 24.00 29.00 5.95
N GLY A 679 24.55 29.70 6.94
CA GLY A 679 25.96 30.08 7.06
C GLY A 679 26.84 29.10 7.84
N LEU A 680 26.32 27.97 8.33
CA LEU A 680 27.11 26.94 9.01
C LEU A 680 27.92 26.08 8.01
N ASN A 681 29.05 25.51 8.44
CA ASN A 681 29.88 24.63 7.63
C ASN A 681 29.37 23.17 7.69
N VAL A 682 28.19 22.92 7.12
CA VAL A 682 27.57 21.58 7.15
C VAL A 682 28.36 20.61 6.26
N VAL A 683 28.94 19.57 6.88
CA VAL A 683 29.75 18.53 6.21
C VAL A 683 29.01 17.21 6.01
N GLY A 684 27.89 17.03 6.70
CA GLY A 684 26.95 15.92 6.53
C GLY A 684 25.64 16.24 7.25
N ALA A 685 24.58 15.55 6.87
CA ALA A 685 23.29 15.70 7.53
C ALA A 685 22.46 14.41 7.51
N ASP A 686 21.51 14.31 8.42
CA ASP A 686 20.49 13.26 8.41
C ASP A 686 19.10 13.82 8.75
N ILE A 687 18.07 13.09 8.30
CA ILE A 687 16.69 13.28 8.71
C ILE A 687 16.18 11.90 9.14
N VAL A 688 15.88 11.74 10.43
CA VAL A 688 15.68 10.44 11.08
C VAL A 688 14.30 10.31 11.72
N GLU A 689 14.00 9.13 12.25
CA GLU A 689 12.77 8.76 12.98
C GLU A 689 11.45 8.91 12.20
N VAL A 690 11.50 9.17 10.89
CA VAL A 690 10.30 9.12 10.03
C VAL A 690 9.79 7.68 9.96
N ALA A 691 8.68 7.42 10.63
CA ALA A 691 8.01 6.13 10.74
C ALA A 691 6.64 6.16 10.01
N PRO A 692 6.57 5.73 8.73
CA PRO A 692 5.36 5.87 7.91
C PRO A 692 4.14 5.09 8.42
N ALA A 693 4.35 4.11 9.30
CA ALA A 693 3.27 3.37 9.93
C ALA A 693 2.36 4.26 10.82
N TYR A 694 2.91 5.34 11.36
CA TYR A 694 2.19 6.33 12.18
C TYR A 694 1.94 7.64 11.43
N ASP A 695 2.43 7.76 10.20
CA ASP A 695 2.15 8.90 9.33
C ASP A 695 0.78 8.72 8.68
N GLY A 696 -0.09 9.72 8.83
CA GLY A 696 -1.45 9.67 8.32
C GLY A 696 -1.50 9.54 6.80
N ARG A 697 -2.72 9.45 6.24
CA ARG A 697 -2.92 9.39 4.77
C ARG A 697 -2.34 10.57 3.99
N GLY A 698 -2.19 11.72 4.67
CA GLY A 698 -1.61 12.91 4.07
C GLY A 698 -0.08 12.86 3.98
N GLU A 699 0.57 11.84 4.57
CA GLU A 699 2.02 11.66 4.57
C GLU A 699 2.73 12.92 5.07
N GLN A 700 2.11 13.60 6.04
CA GLN A 700 2.50 14.94 6.47
C GLN A 700 3.90 14.94 7.10
N THR A 701 4.25 13.88 7.82
CA THR A 701 5.58 13.70 8.41
C THR A 701 6.63 13.53 7.31
N ALA A 702 6.37 12.65 6.33
CA ALA A 702 7.25 12.46 5.18
C ALA A 702 7.40 13.72 4.31
N LEU A 703 6.33 14.52 4.16
CA LEU A 703 6.36 15.81 3.46
C LEU A 703 7.21 16.85 4.19
N VAL A 704 7.09 16.93 5.51
CA VAL A 704 7.95 17.81 6.33
C VAL A 704 9.40 17.37 6.23
N ALA A 705 9.69 16.08 6.35
CA ALA A 705 11.02 15.52 6.19
C ALA A 705 11.64 15.82 4.81
N ALA A 706 10.88 15.62 3.72
CA ALA A 706 11.34 15.96 2.38
C ALA A 706 11.62 17.47 2.23
N GLN A 707 10.82 18.33 2.86
CA GLN A 707 11.05 19.78 2.86
C GLN A 707 12.32 20.15 3.65
N ILE A 708 12.58 19.50 4.78
CA ILE A 708 13.80 19.70 5.58
C ILE A 708 15.03 19.35 4.73
N VAL A 709 15.03 18.20 4.05
CA VAL A 709 16.13 17.80 3.14
C VAL A 709 16.38 18.89 2.09
N TYR A 710 15.32 19.46 1.49
CA TYR A 710 15.46 20.53 0.50
C TYR A 710 16.09 21.81 1.06
N GLU A 711 15.76 22.23 2.29
CA GLU A 711 16.37 23.42 2.92
C GLU A 711 17.84 23.18 3.29
N ILE A 712 18.18 22.00 3.80
CA ILE A 712 19.57 21.59 4.10
C ILE A 712 20.40 21.57 2.82
N LEU A 713 19.89 20.89 1.78
CA LEU A 713 20.52 20.80 0.46
C LEU A 713 20.72 22.20 -0.15
N THR A 714 19.71 23.07 -0.05
CA THR A 714 19.83 24.47 -0.49
C THR A 714 20.97 25.19 0.22
N SER A 715 21.11 24.99 1.53
CA SER A 715 22.15 25.64 2.35
C SER A 715 23.55 25.15 1.97
N MET A 716 23.74 23.84 1.81
CA MET A 716 25.00 23.25 1.36
C MET A 716 25.43 23.81 -0.01
N VAL A 717 24.50 23.89 -0.97
CA VAL A 717 24.79 24.42 -2.32
C VAL A 717 25.09 25.93 -2.27
N LYS A 718 24.34 26.69 -1.47
CA LYS A 718 24.55 28.14 -1.30
C LYS A 718 25.94 28.45 -0.75
N ARG A 719 26.40 27.71 0.26
CA ARG A 719 27.75 27.90 0.83
C ARG A 719 28.84 27.63 -0.19
N GLY A 720 28.71 26.60 -1.02
CA GLY A 720 29.68 26.33 -2.09
C GLY A 720 29.81 27.50 -3.09
N LEU A 721 28.72 28.21 -3.39
CA LEU A 721 28.74 29.41 -4.23
C LEU A 721 29.54 30.57 -3.60
N THR A 722 29.52 30.70 -2.27
CA THR A 722 30.28 31.73 -1.56
C THR A 722 31.76 31.41 -1.49
N VAL A 723 32.13 30.13 -1.28
CA VAL A 723 33.53 29.68 -1.25
C VAL A 723 34.18 29.80 -2.63
N ALA A 724 33.43 29.54 -3.71
CA ALA A 724 33.92 29.70 -5.09
C ALA A 724 34.14 31.18 -5.53
N LYS A 725 33.59 32.16 -4.80
CA LYS A 725 33.70 33.60 -5.11
C LYS A 725 34.91 34.29 -4.46
N VAL A 726 35.76 33.58 -3.72
CA VAL A 726 37.02 34.12 -3.19
C VAL A 726 38.21 33.56 -3.99
N PRO A 727 38.61 34.18 -5.12
CA PRO A 727 39.95 33.98 -5.66
C PRO A 727 40.94 34.87 -4.87
N SER A 728 42.02 34.27 -4.39
CA SER A 728 43.17 34.98 -3.82
C SER A 728 43.74 35.99 -4.83
N PRO A 729 43.90 37.28 -4.50
CA PRO A 729 44.68 38.18 -5.33
C PRO A 729 46.17 37.91 -5.09
N LYS A 730 46.81 37.20 -6.02
CA LYS A 730 48.23 37.41 -6.28
C LYS A 730 48.32 38.62 -7.21
N GLU A 731 48.45 39.81 -6.63
CA GLU A 731 48.92 40.99 -7.35
C GLU A 731 50.40 40.76 -7.73
N GLU A 732 50.66 40.35 -8.96
CA GLU A 732 51.93 40.67 -9.62
C GLU A 732 51.86 42.12 -10.06
N VAL A 733 52.48 43.00 -9.27
CA VAL A 733 52.82 44.35 -9.67
C VAL A 733 53.83 44.25 -10.82
N LYS A 734 53.36 44.46 -12.05
CA LYS A 734 54.25 44.89 -13.15
C LYS A 734 54.39 46.40 -13.06
N SER A 735 55.57 46.84 -12.64
CA SER A 735 56.03 48.21 -12.74
C SER A 735 56.27 48.57 -14.21
N GLU A 736 55.46 49.47 -14.76
CA GLU A 736 55.90 50.38 -15.81
C GLU A 736 56.16 51.74 -15.16
N LEU A 737 57.41 51.95 -14.76
CA LEU A 737 58.19 53.18 -14.86
C LEU A 737 59.66 52.86 -14.56
#